data_AF-A0AA41MPR4-F1
#
_entry.id   AF-A0AA41MPR4-F1
#
_cell.length_a   1.000
_cell.length_b   1.000
_cell.length_c   1.000
_cell.angle_alpha   90.00
_cell.angle_beta   90.00
_cell.angle_gamma   90.00
#
_symmetry.space_group_name_H-M   'P 1'
#
loop_
_entity.id
_entity.type
_entity.pdbx_description
1 polymer ?
#
loop_
_entity_poly.entity_id
_entity_poly.type
_entity_poly.pdbx_seq_one_letter_code
_entity_poly.pdbx_strand_id
1 'polypeptide(L)'
;MPALRNRSGVMQARLQHLSSLESSFTLNHSSATTEADIFHQALLEGNTATEVSLTVLDTISFFTQCFKSQLLNNDGHNPLMKKVFDIHLAFLKNGQSEVSLKHVFASLRAFISKIIIAVSQLIADVALSGGSRFQESLSIINNFANSDRPMKATAFPTEVKDLTKRIRTVLMATAQMKEHEKDPEMLIDLQYSLAKSYASTPELRKTWLDSMAKIHVKNGDFSEAAMCYVHVAALVAEFLHRKKLFPNGCSAFKKITPNIDEEGAMKEDAGMMDVHYSEEVLLELLEQCVDGLWKAERYEVISEISKLIIPIYEKRREFEKLTHVYRTLHGAYTKILEVMHTKKRLLGTFFRVAFYGQSFFEEEDGKEYIYKEPKLTGLSEISLRLVKLYGEKFGTENVKIIQDSDKVNAKDLDPKYAHIQVTYVKPYFDDKELTERKTEFERNHNINRFVFEAPYTLSGKKQGCIEEQCKRRTILTTSNSFPYVKKRIPINSEQQINLKPIDVATDEIKDRTAELQKLCSSADVDMIQLQLKLQGCVSVQVNAGPLAYARAFLNDSQAIKYPPKKVNELKDMFRKFIQACSIALELNERLIKEDQIEYHEGLKSNFRDMVKELSEIIHEQASIKTAHLELSLKGSELFILQQTNMCLSKKTSGSYHVRKIIAPETHRSKEVPLNERICLQVGSQCSTNESEKPSVLVEKCISPPEGDPESAVTELQCVWHNLSYMKCSWLPGRKTSPDTNYTLYYWHSSLGKILQCENIYREGEHIGCSFDLTIVKDSSSEQHSVQIMVKDNAGKIRPSFNIVPLTSRVKPDPPHIKNLFFQNGALYVQWENPQNFISPCLSYEVEVNNSQAETHDTFYVEEDKCQNLEFQRNMEDTICFMVPGVLPDTFYTVRIRVKTNKLCYDDDKLWSNWSQAMSIGKKPSSIFYIAMLLIIPVIVAGAIIILLLYLKRLKIIIFPPIPDPGKIFKEMFGDQNDDTLHWKKYDIYEKQSKEETDSVVLIENLKKASQ
;
A
#
# COMPACT_ATOMS: atom_id res chain seq x y z
N MET A 1 -35.54 5.79 16.56
CA MET A 1 -36.98 5.85 16.95
C MET A 1 -37.63 6.95 16.12
N PRO A 2 -38.92 6.86 15.71
CA PRO A 2 -40.03 6.24 16.46
C PRO A 2 -40.80 5.09 15.79
N ALA A 3 -41.62 4.43 16.62
CA ALA A 3 -42.83 3.65 16.30
C ALA A 3 -42.77 2.50 15.28
N LEU A 4 -42.40 1.29 15.75
CA LEU A 4 -42.92 0.03 15.21
C LEU A 4 -43.18 -0.98 16.35
N ARG A 5 -44.35 -0.87 16.99
CA ARG A 5 -44.82 -1.77 18.05
C ARG A 5 -46.20 -2.32 17.70
N ASN A 6 -46.29 -3.11 16.62
CA ASN A 6 -47.42 -4.01 16.32
C ASN A 6 -47.18 -4.87 15.05
N ARG A 7 -46.60 -6.06 15.22
CA ARG A 7 -46.69 -7.15 14.21
C ARG A 7 -47.03 -8.53 14.80
N SER A 8 -46.88 -8.73 16.12
CA SER A 8 -47.35 -9.95 16.81
C SER A 8 -48.88 -10.12 16.74
N GLY A 9 -49.65 -9.04 16.83
CA GLY A 9 -51.12 -9.10 16.86
C GLY A 9 -51.77 -9.67 15.59
N VAL A 10 -51.19 -9.45 14.40
CA VAL A 10 -51.77 -9.92 13.12
C VAL A 10 -51.58 -11.43 12.94
N MET A 11 -50.45 -11.97 13.37
CA MET A 11 -50.20 -13.41 13.35
C MET A 11 -51.10 -14.14 14.35
N GLN A 12 -51.31 -13.55 15.53
CA GLN A 12 -52.17 -14.11 16.57
C GLN A 12 -53.67 -14.02 16.22
N ALA A 13 -54.11 -12.96 15.54
CA ALA A 13 -55.47 -12.86 15.01
C ALA A 13 -55.75 -13.88 13.89
N ARG A 14 -54.77 -14.18 13.01
CA ARG A 14 -54.90 -15.26 12.01
C ARG A 14 -54.92 -16.65 12.66
N LEU A 15 -54.10 -16.90 13.67
CA LEU A 15 -54.13 -18.16 14.44
C LEU A 15 -55.43 -18.37 15.21
N GLN A 16 -55.99 -17.31 15.81
CA GLN A 16 -57.32 -17.39 16.47
C GLN A 16 -58.46 -17.71 15.49
N HIS A 17 -58.29 -17.35 14.21
CA HIS A 17 -59.25 -17.68 13.15
C HIS A 17 -59.10 -19.11 12.60
N LEU A 18 -58.00 -19.81 12.91
CA LEU A 18 -57.89 -21.27 12.74
C LEU A 18 -58.46 -22.03 13.94
N SER A 19 -58.21 -21.57 15.18
CA SER A 19 -58.73 -22.26 16.36
C SER A 19 -60.26 -22.24 16.49
N SER A 20 -60.96 -21.36 15.78
CA SER A 20 -62.42 -21.35 15.70
C SER A 20 -63.00 -22.38 14.71
N LEU A 21 -62.19 -22.97 13.84
CA LEU A 21 -62.60 -24.01 12.88
C LEU A 21 -62.44 -25.45 13.42
N GLU A 22 -61.60 -25.67 14.45
CA GLU A 22 -61.41 -27.02 15.03
C GLU A 22 -62.61 -27.51 15.87
N SER A 23 -63.52 -26.61 16.26
CA SER A 23 -64.63 -26.92 17.17
C SER A 23 -65.89 -27.52 16.52
N SER A 24 -65.85 -27.89 15.23
CA SER A 24 -67.01 -28.43 14.49
C SER A 24 -66.79 -29.78 13.77
N PHE A 25 -65.59 -30.38 13.85
CA PHE A 25 -65.29 -31.68 13.23
C PHE A 25 -65.29 -32.87 14.21
N THR A 26 -66.44 -33.09 14.86
CA THR A 26 -66.79 -34.40 15.46
C THR A 26 -68.11 -34.90 14.89
N LEU A 27 -68.12 -35.25 13.60
CA LEU A 27 -69.27 -35.88 12.96
C LEU A 27 -69.04 -37.36 12.68
N ASN A 28 -70.00 -38.15 13.17
CA ASN A 28 -70.05 -39.59 13.01
C ASN A 28 -70.04 -40.03 11.53
N HIS A 29 -69.49 -41.22 11.32
CA HIS A 29 -69.27 -41.85 10.03
C HIS A 29 -70.58 -42.32 9.35
N SER A 30 -71.46 -41.42 8.87
CA SER A 30 -72.63 -41.81 8.06
C SER A 30 -73.35 -40.67 7.28
N SER A 31 -72.74 -40.13 6.22
CA SER A 31 -73.47 -39.57 5.07
C SER A 31 -72.53 -39.38 3.87
N ALA A 32 -73.06 -39.40 2.64
CA ALA A 32 -72.25 -39.34 1.43
C ALA A 32 -71.55 -37.98 1.27
N THR A 33 -70.21 -37.98 1.27
CA THR A 33 -69.40 -36.83 0.83
C THR A 33 -69.70 -36.53 -0.62
N THR A 34 -70.16 -35.32 -0.92
CA THR A 34 -70.40 -34.92 -2.31
C THR A 34 -69.07 -34.58 -2.98
N GLU A 35 -69.01 -34.68 -4.30
CA GLU A 35 -67.83 -34.30 -5.09
C GLU A 35 -67.44 -32.83 -4.86
N ALA A 36 -68.42 -31.98 -4.56
CA ALA A 36 -68.22 -30.58 -4.17
C ALA A 36 -67.53 -30.43 -2.79
N ASP A 37 -67.85 -31.26 -1.80
CA ASP A 37 -67.21 -31.23 -0.48
C ASP A 37 -65.73 -31.65 -0.58
N ILE A 38 -65.46 -32.69 -1.38
CA ILE A 38 -64.10 -33.18 -1.65
C ILE A 38 -63.30 -32.10 -2.39
N PHE A 39 -63.89 -31.44 -3.39
CA PHE A 39 -63.26 -30.34 -4.12
C PHE A 39 -62.99 -29.12 -3.21
N HIS A 40 -63.93 -28.76 -2.33
CA HIS A 40 -63.78 -27.67 -1.39
C HIS A 40 -62.69 -27.94 -0.35
N GLN A 41 -62.61 -29.18 0.15
CA GLN A 41 -61.54 -29.62 1.06
C GLN A 41 -60.16 -29.56 0.38
N ALA A 42 -60.04 -30.09 -0.84
CA ALA A 42 -58.79 -30.01 -1.62
C ALA A 42 -58.36 -28.56 -1.91
N LEU A 43 -59.31 -27.66 -2.15
CA LEU A 43 -59.04 -26.23 -2.35
C LEU A 43 -58.55 -25.55 -1.05
N LEU A 44 -59.16 -25.87 0.09
CA LEU A 44 -58.71 -25.42 1.41
C LEU A 44 -57.29 -25.89 1.71
N GLU A 45 -57.02 -27.18 1.59
CA GLU A 45 -55.70 -27.78 1.83
C GLU A 45 -54.63 -27.19 0.89
N GLY A 46 -54.97 -27.00 -0.39
CA GLY A 46 -54.08 -26.35 -1.37
C GLY A 46 -53.77 -24.89 -1.03
N ASN A 47 -54.75 -24.12 -0.54
CA ASN A 47 -54.55 -22.74 -0.09
C ASN A 47 -53.73 -22.66 1.20
N THR A 48 -53.99 -23.53 2.18
CA THR A 48 -53.21 -23.60 3.42
C THR A 48 -51.76 -24.01 3.15
N ALA A 49 -51.53 -25.02 2.29
CA ALA A 49 -50.18 -25.40 1.86
C ALA A 49 -49.46 -24.26 1.12
N THR A 50 -50.20 -23.42 0.39
CA THR A 50 -49.68 -22.22 -0.26
C THR A 50 -49.22 -21.17 0.76
N GLU A 51 -50.07 -20.77 1.71
CA GLU A 51 -49.69 -19.80 2.77
C GLU A 51 -48.53 -20.28 3.64
N VAL A 52 -48.47 -21.58 3.98
CA VAL A 52 -47.34 -22.18 4.71
C VAL A 52 -46.05 -22.08 3.89
N SER A 53 -46.11 -22.39 2.60
CA SER A 53 -44.95 -22.28 1.69
C SER A 53 -44.44 -20.84 1.59
N LEU A 54 -45.34 -19.86 1.42
CA LEU A 54 -44.98 -18.44 1.39
C LEU A 54 -44.33 -18.00 2.71
N THR A 55 -44.89 -18.40 3.86
CA THR A 55 -44.35 -18.08 5.18
C THR A 55 -42.92 -18.61 5.37
N VAL A 56 -42.64 -19.83 4.91
CA VAL A 56 -41.29 -20.41 4.97
C VAL A 56 -40.33 -19.68 4.02
N LEU A 57 -40.75 -19.35 2.79
CA LEU A 57 -39.92 -18.59 1.85
C LEU A 57 -39.59 -17.18 2.36
N ASP A 58 -40.55 -16.48 2.97
CA ASP A 58 -40.33 -15.18 3.61
C ASP A 58 -39.36 -15.29 4.79
N THR A 59 -39.49 -16.35 5.60
CA THR A 59 -38.58 -16.63 6.72
C THR A 59 -37.15 -16.89 6.24
N ILE A 60 -36.98 -17.64 5.15
CA ILE A 60 -35.67 -17.90 4.52
C ILE A 60 -35.09 -16.63 3.88
N SER A 61 -35.93 -15.83 3.23
CA SER A 61 -35.54 -14.53 2.65
C SER A 61 -35.02 -13.58 3.73
N PHE A 62 -35.73 -13.47 4.86
CA PHE A 62 -35.30 -12.68 6.01
C PHE A 62 -34.02 -13.26 6.67
N PHE A 63 -33.94 -14.58 6.84
CA PHE A 63 -32.75 -15.25 7.36
C PHE A 63 -31.51 -14.95 6.51
N THR A 64 -31.62 -15.12 5.19
CA THR A 64 -30.50 -14.87 4.25
C THR A 64 -30.08 -13.41 4.20
N GLN A 65 -31.01 -12.47 4.44
CA GLN A 65 -30.70 -11.06 4.60
C GLN A 65 -29.95 -10.77 5.91
N CYS A 66 -30.42 -11.28 7.05
CA CYS A 66 -29.81 -11.03 8.36
C CYS A 66 -28.45 -11.71 8.53
N PHE A 67 -28.27 -12.92 8.02
CA PHE A 67 -27.05 -13.72 8.18
C PHE A 67 -26.13 -13.69 6.95
N LYS A 68 -26.28 -12.70 6.06
CA LYS A 68 -25.52 -12.58 4.79
C LYS A 68 -24.01 -12.74 4.97
N SER A 69 -23.41 -12.11 5.99
CA SER A 69 -21.97 -12.19 6.25
C SER A 69 -21.51 -13.59 6.68
N GLN A 70 -22.32 -14.32 7.44
CA GLN A 70 -22.04 -15.68 7.89
C GLN A 70 -22.25 -16.70 6.77
N LEU A 71 -23.28 -16.50 5.94
CA LEU A 71 -23.56 -17.30 4.75
C LEU A 71 -22.48 -17.16 3.68
N LEU A 72 -21.90 -15.95 3.52
CA LEU A 72 -20.79 -15.68 2.61
C LEU A 72 -19.40 -15.98 3.20
N ASN A 73 -19.32 -16.44 4.45
CA ASN A 73 -18.05 -16.83 5.05
C ASN A 73 -17.46 -18.06 4.34
N ASN A 74 -16.13 -18.12 4.25
CA ASN A 74 -15.38 -19.10 3.45
C ASN A 74 -15.86 -19.13 1.98
N ASP A 75 -16.09 -17.94 1.40
CA ASP A 75 -16.69 -17.67 0.08
C ASP A 75 -18.04 -18.40 -0.19
N GLY A 76 -18.70 -18.90 0.87
CA GLY A 76 -19.95 -19.67 0.79
C GLY A 76 -19.85 -21.14 1.15
N HIS A 77 -18.63 -21.69 1.23
CA HIS A 77 -18.42 -23.11 1.57
C HIS A 77 -18.54 -23.31 3.09
N ASN A 78 -19.79 -23.29 3.58
CA ASN A 78 -20.13 -23.52 4.98
C ASN A 78 -21.44 -24.33 5.13
N PRO A 79 -21.63 -25.07 6.25
CA PRO A 79 -22.82 -25.91 6.44
C PRO A 79 -24.15 -25.15 6.48
N LEU A 80 -24.13 -23.86 6.81
CA LEU A 80 -25.33 -23.04 6.92
C LEU A 80 -25.90 -22.72 5.53
N MET A 81 -25.03 -22.24 4.62
CA MET A 81 -25.37 -21.97 3.24
C MET A 81 -25.85 -23.24 2.51
N LYS A 82 -25.21 -24.39 2.78
CA LYS A 82 -25.68 -25.69 2.29
C LYS A 82 -27.11 -26.00 2.74
N LYS A 83 -27.42 -25.85 4.04
CA LYS A 83 -28.78 -26.09 4.57
C LYS A 83 -29.83 -25.16 3.94
N VAL A 84 -29.52 -23.88 3.74
CA VAL A 84 -30.45 -22.94 3.08
C VAL A 84 -30.73 -23.37 1.64
N PHE A 85 -29.69 -23.78 0.91
CA PHE A 85 -29.83 -24.28 -0.46
C PHE A 85 -30.64 -25.59 -0.50
N ASP A 86 -30.37 -26.55 0.39
CA ASP A 86 -31.12 -27.82 0.49
C ASP A 86 -32.62 -27.58 0.74
N ILE A 87 -33.01 -26.57 1.53
CA ILE A 87 -34.41 -26.21 1.75
C ILE A 87 -35.05 -25.68 0.45
N HIS A 88 -34.38 -24.79 -0.28
CA HIS A 88 -34.88 -24.34 -1.59
C HIS A 88 -35.03 -25.50 -2.59
N LEU A 89 -34.11 -26.49 -2.57
CA LEU A 89 -34.24 -27.69 -3.41
C LEU A 89 -35.38 -28.61 -2.98
N ALA A 90 -35.71 -28.68 -1.69
CA ALA A 90 -36.86 -29.44 -1.19
C ALA A 90 -38.19 -28.86 -1.71
N PHE A 91 -38.34 -27.53 -1.73
CA PHE A 91 -39.51 -26.85 -2.31
C PHE A 91 -39.73 -27.16 -3.80
N LEU A 92 -38.67 -27.46 -4.55
CA LEU A 92 -38.74 -27.80 -5.98
C LEU A 92 -39.07 -29.27 -6.25
N LYS A 93 -39.02 -30.15 -5.23
CA LYS A 93 -39.27 -31.59 -5.38
C LYS A 93 -40.70 -31.99 -5.02
N ASN A 94 -41.38 -31.21 -4.18
CA ASN A 94 -42.76 -31.45 -3.81
C ASN A 94 -43.71 -30.88 -4.89
N GLY A 95 -44.80 -31.59 -5.19
CA GLY A 95 -45.90 -31.00 -5.95
C GLY A 95 -46.51 -29.85 -5.13
N GLN A 96 -46.66 -28.68 -5.73
CA GLN A 96 -47.12 -27.45 -5.08
C GLN A 96 -48.09 -26.69 -5.99
N SER A 97 -48.83 -25.72 -5.44
CA SER A 97 -49.73 -24.86 -6.23
C SER A 97 -48.97 -23.98 -7.23
N GLU A 98 -49.66 -23.53 -8.28
CA GLU A 98 -49.11 -22.59 -9.27
C GLU A 98 -48.54 -21.32 -8.61
N VAL A 99 -49.25 -20.80 -7.60
CA VAL A 99 -48.84 -19.63 -6.82
C VAL A 99 -47.56 -19.93 -6.03
N SER A 100 -47.53 -21.03 -5.27
CA SER A 100 -46.32 -21.45 -4.55
C SER A 100 -45.12 -21.59 -5.49
N LEU A 101 -45.27 -22.25 -6.63
CA LEU A 101 -44.16 -22.47 -7.57
C LEU A 101 -43.60 -21.16 -8.13
N LYS A 102 -44.44 -20.16 -8.45
CA LYS A 102 -43.97 -18.82 -8.85
C LYS A 102 -43.17 -18.13 -7.73
N HIS A 103 -43.63 -18.21 -6.49
CA HIS A 103 -42.94 -17.62 -5.35
C HIS A 103 -41.65 -18.38 -4.96
N VAL A 104 -41.64 -19.71 -5.03
CA VAL A 104 -40.42 -20.54 -4.90
C VAL A 104 -39.42 -20.14 -5.98
N PHE A 105 -39.84 -19.95 -7.24
CA PHE A 105 -38.96 -19.53 -8.32
C PHE A 105 -38.45 -18.09 -8.12
N ALA A 106 -39.30 -17.14 -7.74
CA ALA A 106 -38.88 -15.77 -7.45
C ALA A 106 -37.87 -15.70 -6.29
N SER A 107 -38.12 -16.48 -5.23
CA SER A 107 -37.22 -16.62 -4.07
C SER A 107 -35.89 -17.28 -4.46
N LEU A 108 -35.92 -18.40 -5.21
CA LEU A 108 -34.73 -19.07 -5.73
C LEU A 108 -33.92 -18.15 -6.67
N ARG A 109 -34.59 -17.41 -7.56
CA ARG A 109 -33.96 -16.45 -8.48
C ARG A 109 -33.26 -15.33 -7.69
N ALA A 110 -33.90 -14.79 -6.65
CA ALA A 110 -33.32 -13.78 -5.78
C ALA A 110 -32.17 -14.32 -4.91
N PHE A 111 -32.27 -15.58 -4.45
CA PHE A 111 -31.21 -16.28 -3.72
C PHE A 111 -29.99 -16.52 -4.62
N ILE A 112 -30.20 -17.05 -5.82
CA ILE A 112 -29.13 -17.30 -6.80
C ILE A 112 -28.50 -15.97 -7.27
N SER A 113 -29.27 -14.91 -7.47
CA SER A 113 -28.70 -13.61 -7.87
C SER A 113 -27.88 -12.96 -6.76
N LYS A 114 -28.34 -13.02 -5.51
CA LYS A 114 -27.66 -12.40 -4.35
C LYS A 114 -26.44 -13.19 -3.86
N ILE A 115 -26.34 -14.48 -4.21
CA ILE A 115 -25.34 -15.39 -3.65
C ILE A 115 -24.66 -16.25 -4.73
N ILE A 116 -24.58 -15.78 -5.99
CA ILE A 116 -24.16 -16.62 -7.13
C ILE A 116 -22.76 -17.22 -6.98
N ILE A 117 -21.84 -16.58 -6.26
CA ILE A 117 -20.47 -17.10 -6.08
C ILE A 117 -20.46 -18.27 -5.09
N ALA A 118 -21.08 -18.11 -3.91
CA ALA A 118 -21.26 -19.21 -2.97
C ALA A 118 -22.05 -20.37 -3.59
N VAL A 119 -23.11 -20.05 -4.33
CA VAL A 119 -23.92 -21.02 -5.09
C VAL A 119 -23.09 -21.68 -6.20
N SER A 120 -22.17 -20.97 -6.87
CA SER A 120 -21.29 -21.57 -7.89
C SER A 120 -20.39 -22.66 -7.30
N GLN A 121 -19.76 -22.38 -6.16
CA GLN A 121 -18.86 -23.30 -5.47
C GLN A 121 -19.64 -24.46 -4.82
N LEU A 122 -20.78 -24.19 -4.20
CA LEU A 122 -21.65 -25.24 -3.63
C LEU A 122 -22.28 -26.13 -4.70
N ILE A 123 -22.75 -25.59 -5.82
CA ILE A 123 -23.28 -26.44 -6.90
C ILE A 123 -22.14 -27.23 -7.57
N ALA A 124 -20.89 -26.74 -7.61
CA ALA A 124 -19.78 -27.58 -8.07
C ALA A 124 -19.60 -28.84 -7.21
N ASP A 125 -19.56 -28.72 -5.87
CA ASP A 125 -19.46 -29.89 -4.99
C ASP A 125 -20.75 -30.76 -4.99
N VAL A 126 -21.93 -30.16 -5.10
CA VAL A 126 -23.22 -30.89 -5.21
C VAL A 126 -23.41 -31.55 -6.58
N ALA A 127 -22.84 -31.01 -7.66
CA ALA A 127 -22.86 -31.61 -8.99
C ALA A 127 -21.87 -32.77 -9.07
N LEU A 128 -20.65 -32.60 -8.55
CA LEU A 128 -19.62 -33.63 -8.48
C LEU A 128 -20.00 -34.77 -7.52
N SER A 129 -20.75 -34.49 -6.44
CA SER A 129 -21.14 -35.48 -5.43
C SER A 129 -22.61 -35.95 -5.50
N GLY A 130 -23.41 -35.41 -6.43
CA GLY A 130 -24.88 -35.59 -6.40
C GLY A 130 -25.65 -35.05 -7.61
N GLY A 131 -25.01 -34.97 -8.78
CA GLY A 131 -25.50 -34.25 -9.96
C GLY A 131 -26.90 -34.62 -10.50
N SER A 132 -27.47 -35.77 -10.14
CA SER A 132 -28.85 -36.11 -10.50
C SER A 132 -29.88 -35.17 -9.86
N ARG A 133 -29.74 -34.86 -8.56
CA ARG A 133 -30.81 -34.19 -7.78
C ARG A 133 -31.08 -32.76 -8.23
N PHE A 134 -30.03 -32.02 -8.60
CA PHE A 134 -30.14 -30.63 -9.05
C PHE A 134 -30.61 -30.53 -10.51
N GLN A 135 -30.10 -31.41 -11.40
CA GLN A 135 -30.57 -31.48 -12.78
C GLN A 135 -32.02 -31.95 -12.87
N GLU A 136 -32.44 -32.87 -12.00
CA GLU A 136 -33.83 -33.31 -11.84
C GLU A 136 -34.73 -32.13 -11.46
N SER A 137 -34.39 -31.34 -10.43
CA SER A 137 -35.13 -30.12 -10.08
C SER A 137 -35.19 -29.09 -11.23
N LEU A 138 -34.08 -28.85 -11.95
CA LEU A 138 -34.10 -27.98 -13.14
C LEU A 138 -34.99 -28.54 -14.26
N SER A 139 -35.03 -29.87 -14.45
CA SER A 139 -35.89 -30.52 -15.44
C SER A 139 -37.37 -30.40 -15.08
N ILE A 140 -37.73 -30.51 -13.80
CA ILE A 140 -39.11 -30.34 -13.30
C ILE A 140 -39.59 -28.91 -13.58
N ILE A 141 -38.81 -27.89 -13.25
CA ILE A 141 -39.17 -26.48 -13.51
C ILE A 141 -39.32 -26.23 -15.01
N ASN A 142 -38.35 -26.71 -15.82
CA ASN A 142 -38.39 -26.54 -17.27
C ASN A 142 -39.58 -27.27 -17.91
N ASN A 143 -39.94 -28.45 -17.41
CA ASN A 143 -41.12 -29.18 -17.86
C ASN A 143 -42.41 -28.45 -17.44
N PHE A 144 -42.51 -27.96 -16.20
CA PHE A 144 -43.68 -27.20 -15.73
C PHE A 144 -43.91 -25.95 -16.60
N ALA A 145 -42.88 -25.13 -16.79
CA ALA A 145 -42.95 -23.91 -17.60
C ALA A 145 -43.30 -24.16 -19.08
N ASN A 146 -42.90 -25.32 -19.64
CA ASN A 146 -43.15 -25.68 -21.05
C ASN A 146 -44.32 -26.66 -21.26
N SER A 147 -44.99 -27.13 -20.21
CA SER A 147 -46.13 -28.05 -20.31
C SER A 147 -47.45 -27.36 -19.98
N ASP A 148 -47.46 -26.51 -18.95
CA ASP A 148 -48.68 -25.91 -18.45
C ASP A 148 -49.21 -24.77 -19.34
N ARG A 149 -50.52 -24.75 -19.59
CA ARG A 149 -51.15 -23.86 -20.59
C ARG A 149 -51.20 -22.40 -20.15
N PRO A 150 -51.57 -22.04 -18.90
CA PRO A 150 -51.48 -20.68 -18.40
C PRO A 150 -50.04 -20.16 -18.40
N MET A 151 -49.06 -20.99 -18.00
CA MET A 151 -47.65 -20.55 -17.90
C MET A 151 -47.04 -20.17 -19.25
N LYS A 152 -47.39 -20.87 -20.33
CA LYS A 152 -46.98 -20.54 -21.70
C LYS A 152 -47.39 -19.14 -22.17
N ALA A 153 -48.45 -18.56 -21.59
CA ALA A 153 -48.93 -17.23 -21.92
C ALA A 153 -48.22 -16.11 -21.13
N THR A 154 -47.26 -16.44 -20.27
CA THR A 154 -46.53 -15.48 -19.42
C THR A 154 -45.05 -15.38 -19.81
N ALA A 155 -44.31 -14.44 -19.22
CA ALA A 155 -42.85 -14.34 -19.40
C ALA A 155 -42.07 -15.50 -18.72
N PHE A 156 -42.73 -16.27 -17.84
CA PHE A 156 -42.11 -17.30 -16.99
C PHE A 156 -41.27 -18.34 -17.74
N PRO A 157 -41.66 -18.89 -18.92
CA PRO A 157 -40.82 -19.86 -19.64
C PRO A 157 -39.50 -19.26 -20.13
N THR A 158 -39.51 -17.97 -20.49
CA THR A 158 -38.30 -17.23 -20.87
C THR A 158 -37.39 -17.01 -19.66
N GLU A 159 -37.96 -16.61 -18.51
CA GLU A 159 -37.22 -16.44 -17.26
C GLU A 159 -36.59 -17.75 -16.76
N VAL A 160 -37.32 -18.85 -16.82
CA VAL A 160 -36.83 -20.21 -16.47
C VAL A 160 -35.70 -20.62 -17.40
N LYS A 161 -35.82 -20.38 -18.71
CA LYS A 161 -34.79 -20.68 -19.71
C LYS A 161 -33.52 -19.87 -19.47
N ASP A 162 -33.65 -18.57 -19.18
CA ASP A 162 -32.53 -17.68 -18.91
C ASP A 162 -31.83 -18.01 -17.58
N LEU A 163 -32.59 -18.32 -16.51
CA LEU A 163 -32.02 -18.77 -15.24
C LEU A 163 -31.27 -20.11 -15.42
N THR A 164 -31.87 -21.07 -16.12
CA THR A 164 -31.25 -22.38 -16.40
C THR A 164 -29.97 -22.22 -17.24
N LYS A 165 -29.96 -21.31 -18.22
CA LYS A 165 -28.77 -20.98 -19.01
C LYS A 165 -27.67 -20.39 -18.11
N ARG A 166 -28.00 -19.39 -17.29
CA ARG A 166 -27.04 -18.77 -16.34
C ARG A 166 -26.45 -19.81 -15.38
N ILE A 167 -27.27 -20.66 -14.78
CA ILE A 167 -26.83 -21.74 -13.87
C ILE A 167 -25.89 -22.72 -14.58
N ARG A 168 -26.20 -23.15 -15.81
CA ARG A 168 -25.32 -24.03 -16.60
C ARG A 168 -23.99 -23.37 -16.95
N THR A 169 -24.00 -22.09 -17.32
CA THR A 169 -22.77 -21.33 -17.58
C THR A 169 -21.89 -21.23 -16.34
N VAL A 170 -22.47 -20.94 -15.17
CA VAL A 170 -21.73 -20.97 -13.89
C VAL A 170 -21.14 -22.35 -13.65
N LEU A 171 -21.94 -23.42 -13.73
CA LEU A 171 -21.51 -24.78 -13.46
C LEU A 171 -20.31 -25.22 -14.31
N MET A 172 -20.38 -24.97 -15.62
CA MET A 172 -19.29 -25.30 -16.54
C MET A 172 -18.04 -24.48 -16.24
N ALA A 173 -18.21 -23.17 -15.99
CA ALA A 173 -17.10 -22.30 -15.64
C ALA A 173 -16.46 -22.69 -14.29
N THR A 174 -17.22 -23.06 -13.26
CA THR A 174 -16.66 -23.50 -11.98
C THR A 174 -15.96 -24.86 -12.08
N ALA A 175 -16.46 -25.78 -12.92
CA ALA A 175 -15.74 -27.01 -13.22
C ALA A 175 -14.38 -26.73 -13.90
N GLN A 176 -14.36 -25.87 -14.91
CA GLN A 176 -13.12 -25.42 -15.57
C GLN A 176 -12.17 -24.69 -14.60
N MET A 177 -12.69 -23.82 -13.72
CA MET A 177 -11.87 -23.14 -12.70
C MET A 177 -11.20 -24.11 -11.74
N LYS A 178 -11.87 -25.22 -11.38
CA LYS A 178 -11.32 -26.27 -10.50
C LYS A 178 -10.25 -27.09 -11.21
N GLU A 179 -10.45 -27.38 -12.50
CA GLU A 179 -9.44 -28.05 -13.34
C GLU A 179 -8.18 -27.20 -13.54
N HIS A 180 -8.34 -25.87 -13.63
CA HIS A 180 -7.26 -24.90 -13.81
C HIS A 180 -6.81 -24.19 -12.52
N GLU A 181 -7.12 -24.71 -11.32
CA GLU A 181 -6.80 -24.05 -10.04
C GLU A 181 -5.30 -23.76 -9.86
N LYS A 182 -4.43 -24.57 -10.47
CA LYS A 182 -2.96 -24.41 -10.44
C LYS A 182 -2.41 -23.41 -11.46
N ASP A 183 -3.23 -22.96 -12.42
CA ASP A 183 -2.86 -22.01 -13.47
C ASP A 183 -3.49 -20.65 -13.16
N PRO A 184 -2.78 -19.73 -12.47
CA PRO A 184 -3.37 -18.51 -11.97
C PRO A 184 -3.79 -17.55 -13.09
N GLU A 185 -3.09 -17.56 -14.22
CA GLU A 185 -3.48 -16.77 -15.39
C GLU A 185 -4.75 -17.29 -16.06
N MET A 186 -4.88 -18.61 -16.26
CA MET A 186 -6.11 -19.19 -16.81
C MET A 186 -7.30 -19.06 -15.85
N LEU A 187 -7.09 -19.25 -14.54
CA LEU A 187 -8.13 -19.06 -13.53
C LEU A 187 -8.72 -17.64 -13.59
N ILE A 188 -7.86 -16.62 -13.72
CA ILE A 188 -8.27 -15.22 -13.87
C ILE A 188 -8.99 -14.96 -15.22
N ASP A 189 -8.57 -15.61 -16.31
CA ASP A 189 -9.27 -15.53 -17.60
C ASP A 189 -10.67 -16.14 -17.57
N LEU A 190 -10.82 -17.32 -16.94
CA LEU A 190 -12.11 -17.98 -16.74
C LEU A 190 -13.04 -17.12 -15.86
N GLN A 191 -12.52 -16.54 -14.77
CA GLN A 191 -13.27 -15.63 -13.91
C GLN A 191 -13.69 -14.36 -14.66
N TYR A 192 -12.80 -13.75 -15.44
CA TYR A 192 -13.14 -12.59 -16.28
C TYR A 192 -14.19 -12.93 -17.34
N SER A 193 -14.07 -14.08 -18.01
CA SER A 193 -15.04 -14.54 -19.02
C SER A 193 -16.44 -14.70 -18.41
N LEU A 194 -16.52 -15.33 -17.25
CA LEU A 194 -17.77 -15.47 -16.49
C LEU A 194 -18.30 -14.11 -16.03
N ALA A 195 -17.44 -13.23 -15.47
CA ALA A 195 -17.80 -11.86 -15.09
C ALA A 195 -18.34 -11.05 -16.27
N LYS A 196 -17.75 -11.19 -17.46
CA LYS A 196 -18.16 -10.53 -18.70
C LYS A 196 -19.50 -11.04 -19.21
N SER A 197 -19.79 -12.33 -19.05
CA SER A 197 -21.13 -12.88 -19.31
C SER A 197 -22.22 -12.23 -18.44
N TYR A 198 -21.83 -11.68 -17.29
CA TYR A 198 -22.68 -10.93 -16.36
C TYR A 198 -22.60 -9.41 -16.47
N ALA A 199 -22.00 -8.83 -17.51
CA ALA A 199 -21.93 -7.36 -17.67
C ALA A 199 -23.31 -6.66 -17.67
N SER A 200 -24.38 -7.38 -18.02
CA SER A 200 -25.77 -6.88 -17.91
C SER A 200 -26.34 -6.83 -16.49
N THR A 201 -25.66 -7.42 -15.49
CA THR A 201 -26.17 -7.61 -14.11
C THR A 201 -25.10 -7.12 -13.10
N PRO A 202 -25.19 -5.85 -12.63
CA PRO A 202 -24.09 -5.18 -11.92
C PRO A 202 -23.60 -5.85 -10.65
N GLU A 203 -24.50 -6.38 -9.81
CA GLU A 203 -24.11 -7.07 -8.56
C GLU A 203 -23.23 -8.29 -8.84
N LEU A 204 -23.52 -9.03 -9.90
CA LEU A 204 -22.73 -10.20 -10.32
C LEU A 204 -21.38 -9.79 -10.90
N ARG A 205 -21.36 -8.79 -11.79
CA ARG A 205 -20.12 -8.23 -12.35
C ARG A 205 -19.19 -7.71 -11.24
N LYS A 206 -19.73 -6.97 -10.26
CA LYS A 206 -19.00 -6.52 -9.06
C LYS A 206 -18.40 -7.70 -8.29
N THR A 207 -19.21 -8.70 -7.95
CA THR A 207 -18.75 -9.79 -7.06
C THR A 207 -17.61 -10.60 -7.70
N TRP A 208 -17.60 -10.78 -9.03
CA TRP A 208 -16.48 -11.41 -9.72
C TRP A 208 -15.23 -10.52 -9.77
N LEU A 209 -15.37 -9.22 -10.03
CA LEU A 209 -14.24 -8.28 -9.99
C LEU A 209 -13.61 -8.20 -8.58
N ASP A 210 -14.42 -8.22 -7.52
CA ASP A 210 -13.94 -8.30 -6.14
C ASP A 210 -13.18 -9.62 -5.87
N SER A 211 -13.64 -10.74 -6.43
CA SER A 211 -12.96 -12.04 -6.33
C SER A 211 -11.60 -12.03 -7.03
N MET A 212 -11.54 -11.50 -8.26
CA MET A 212 -10.29 -11.31 -9.01
C MET A 212 -9.32 -10.39 -8.24
N ALA A 213 -9.81 -9.29 -7.65
CA ALA A 213 -9.00 -8.39 -6.83
C ALA A 213 -8.34 -9.10 -5.64
N LYS A 214 -9.09 -9.95 -4.91
CA LYS A 214 -8.53 -10.77 -3.81
C LYS A 214 -7.40 -11.68 -4.27
N ILE A 215 -7.55 -12.33 -5.44
CA ILE A 215 -6.53 -13.22 -6.02
C ILE A 215 -5.28 -12.41 -6.41
N HIS A 216 -5.46 -11.27 -7.08
CA HIS A 216 -4.34 -10.38 -7.45
C HIS A 216 -3.59 -9.87 -6.21
N VAL A 217 -4.29 -9.49 -5.14
CA VAL A 217 -3.66 -9.11 -3.85
C VAL A 217 -2.87 -10.28 -3.25
N LYS A 218 -3.41 -11.51 -3.28
CA LYS A 218 -2.72 -12.72 -2.81
C LYS A 218 -1.45 -13.02 -3.61
N ASN A 219 -1.46 -12.74 -4.91
CA ASN A 219 -0.32 -12.96 -5.82
C ASN A 219 0.70 -11.80 -5.82
N GLY A 220 0.38 -10.66 -5.19
CA GLY A 220 1.20 -9.44 -5.23
C GLY A 220 1.04 -8.59 -6.51
N ASP A 221 0.07 -8.93 -7.36
CA ASP A 221 -0.26 -8.22 -8.60
C ASP A 221 -1.13 -6.97 -8.32
N PHE A 222 -0.60 -6.04 -7.49
CA PHE A 222 -1.37 -4.91 -6.94
C PHE A 222 -1.92 -3.93 -8.01
N SER A 223 -1.24 -3.79 -9.16
CA SER A 223 -1.76 -2.97 -10.27
C SER A 223 -3.07 -3.53 -10.82
N GLU A 224 -3.15 -4.85 -10.96
CA GLU A 224 -4.31 -5.56 -11.50
C GLU A 224 -5.46 -5.54 -10.47
N ALA A 225 -5.16 -5.71 -9.18
CA ALA A 225 -6.12 -5.52 -8.10
C ALA A 225 -6.70 -4.09 -8.05
N ALA A 226 -5.85 -3.06 -8.20
CA ALA A 226 -6.28 -1.67 -8.23
C ALA A 226 -7.22 -1.39 -9.42
N MET A 227 -6.94 -1.98 -10.59
CA MET A 227 -7.84 -1.88 -11.74
C MET A 227 -9.18 -2.60 -11.50
N CYS A 228 -9.21 -3.74 -10.81
CA CYS A 228 -10.47 -4.37 -10.40
C CYS A 228 -11.33 -3.43 -9.54
N TYR A 229 -10.75 -2.74 -8.56
CA TYR A 229 -11.49 -1.75 -7.74
C TYR A 229 -11.98 -0.57 -8.58
N VAL A 230 -11.15 -0.04 -9.49
CA VAL A 230 -11.55 1.06 -10.41
C VAL A 230 -12.72 0.64 -11.29
N HIS A 231 -12.72 -0.59 -11.82
CA HIS A 231 -13.82 -1.14 -12.61
C HIS A 231 -15.11 -1.29 -11.77
N VAL A 232 -15.01 -1.76 -10.52
CA VAL A 232 -16.15 -1.83 -9.60
C VAL A 232 -16.71 -0.44 -9.28
N ALA A 233 -15.85 0.55 -8.98
CA ALA A 233 -16.24 1.92 -8.69
C ALA A 233 -16.94 2.57 -9.90
N ALA A 234 -16.42 2.37 -11.12
CA ALA A 234 -17.04 2.89 -12.34
C ALA A 234 -18.37 2.22 -12.67
N LEU A 235 -18.51 0.91 -12.46
CA LEU A 235 -19.79 0.19 -12.61
C LEU A 235 -20.87 0.74 -11.67
N VAL A 236 -20.50 1.03 -10.42
CA VAL A 236 -21.42 1.66 -9.44
C VAL A 236 -21.72 3.11 -9.80
N ALA A 237 -20.73 3.89 -10.26
CA ALA A 237 -20.93 5.25 -10.73
C ALA A 237 -21.85 5.33 -11.95
N GLU A 238 -21.74 4.39 -12.88
CA GLU A 238 -22.60 4.24 -14.06
C GLU A 238 -24.03 3.84 -13.67
N PHE A 239 -24.21 2.96 -12.69
CA PHE A 239 -25.52 2.64 -12.12
C PHE A 239 -26.19 3.89 -11.52
N LEU A 240 -25.46 4.63 -10.67
CA LEU A 240 -25.94 5.87 -10.07
C LEU A 240 -26.20 6.94 -11.13
N HIS A 241 -25.42 6.97 -12.21
CA HIS A 241 -25.62 7.89 -13.32
C HIS A 241 -26.94 7.67 -14.05
N ARG A 242 -27.29 6.42 -14.39
CA ARG A 242 -28.59 6.11 -15.02
C ARG A 242 -29.78 6.34 -14.08
N LYS A 243 -29.58 6.19 -12.77
CA LYS A 243 -30.55 6.61 -11.74
C LYS A 243 -30.59 8.14 -11.51
N LYS A 244 -29.78 8.93 -12.24
CA LYS A 244 -29.63 10.40 -12.13
C LYS A 244 -29.14 10.89 -10.76
N LEU A 245 -28.43 10.04 -10.03
CA LEU A 245 -27.83 10.32 -8.72
C LEU A 245 -26.35 10.75 -8.82
N PHE A 246 -25.68 10.48 -9.94
CA PHE A 246 -24.28 10.83 -10.18
C PHE A 246 -24.06 11.39 -11.60
N PRO A 247 -23.22 12.42 -11.83
CA PRO A 247 -23.24 13.15 -13.10
C PRO A 247 -22.51 12.47 -14.26
N ASN A 248 -21.43 11.71 -14.01
CA ASN A 248 -20.44 11.40 -15.06
C ASN A 248 -20.23 9.90 -15.38
N GLY A 249 -20.91 8.98 -14.68
CA GLY A 249 -20.88 7.53 -14.97
C GLY A 249 -19.47 6.93 -15.16
N CYS A 250 -19.32 6.00 -16.11
CA CYS A 250 -18.02 5.44 -16.50
C CYS A 250 -17.02 6.51 -16.99
N SER A 251 -17.50 7.59 -17.62
CA SER A 251 -16.62 8.59 -18.28
C SER A 251 -15.69 9.31 -17.32
N ALA A 252 -16.09 9.44 -16.04
CA ALA A 252 -15.26 9.99 -14.96
C ALA A 252 -13.91 9.26 -14.81
N PHE A 253 -13.88 7.96 -15.10
CA PHE A 253 -12.72 7.10 -14.87
C PHE A 253 -11.85 6.90 -16.12
N LYS A 254 -12.24 7.46 -17.29
CA LYS A 254 -11.55 7.23 -18.57
C LYS A 254 -10.09 7.72 -18.58
N LYS A 255 -9.77 8.72 -17.75
CA LYS A 255 -8.40 9.22 -17.52
C LYS A 255 -7.52 8.25 -16.72
N ILE A 256 -8.14 7.43 -15.87
CA ILE A 256 -7.47 6.41 -15.06
C ILE A 256 -7.20 5.18 -15.94
N THR A 257 -8.21 4.70 -16.66
CA THR A 257 -8.03 3.63 -17.65
C THR A 257 -9.06 3.72 -18.77
N PRO A 258 -8.66 3.55 -20.05
CA PRO A 258 -9.59 3.50 -21.18
C PRO A 258 -10.40 2.20 -21.19
N ASN A 259 -9.97 1.16 -20.45
CA ASN A 259 -10.67 -0.12 -20.38
C ASN A 259 -12.07 -0.02 -19.75
N ILE A 260 -12.36 1.08 -19.07
CA ILE A 260 -13.60 1.28 -18.31
C ILE A 260 -14.86 1.34 -19.18
N ASP A 261 -14.70 1.53 -20.49
CA ASP A 261 -15.78 1.46 -21.47
C ASP A 261 -16.49 0.09 -21.46
N GLU A 262 -15.86 -0.97 -20.93
CA GLU A 262 -16.50 -2.30 -20.81
C GLU A 262 -17.63 -2.37 -19.77
N GLU A 263 -17.61 -1.52 -18.74
CA GLU A 263 -18.65 -1.52 -17.69
C GLU A 263 -19.94 -0.81 -18.14
N GLY A 264 -19.89 -0.05 -19.24
CA GLY A 264 -21.07 0.59 -19.85
C GLY A 264 -22.10 -0.38 -20.43
N ALA A 265 -21.78 -1.67 -20.56
CA ALA A 265 -22.62 -2.71 -21.17
C ALA A 265 -23.86 -3.15 -20.34
N MET A 266 -24.06 -2.56 -19.17
CA MET A 266 -25.23 -2.70 -18.32
C MET A 266 -26.56 -2.42 -19.07
N LYS A 267 -27.66 -3.07 -18.69
CA LYS A 267 -29.01 -2.87 -19.27
C LYS A 267 -30.01 -2.42 -18.22
N GLU A 268 -31.01 -1.63 -18.62
CA GLU A 268 -31.97 -1.02 -17.68
C GLU A 268 -32.98 -2.02 -17.09
N ASP A 269 -33.38 -3.06 -17.83
CA ASP A 269 -34.41 -4.01 -17.37
C ASP A 269 -33.85 -5.15 -16.48
N ALA A 270 -32.53 -5.35 -16.47
CA ALA A 270 -31.89 -6.56 -15.94
C ALA A 270 -31.56 -6.47 -14.43
N GLY A 271 -32.59 -6.41 -13.57
CA GLY A 271 -32.45 -6.49 -12.11
C GLY A 271 -32.22 -5.15 -11.39
N MET A 272 -32.39 -4.03 -12.10
CA MET A 272 -32.29 -2.65 -11.59
C MET A 272 -33.26 -2.24 -10.47
N MET A 273 -34.16 -3.14 -10.05
CA MET A 273 -35.15 -2.90 -8.99
C MET A 273 -34.71 -3.37 -7.60
N ASP A 274 -33.83 -4.37 -7.50
CA ASP A 274 -33.41 -4.95 -6.21
C ASP A 274 -32.04 -4.44 -5.71
N VAL A 275 -31.23 -3.83 -6.59
CA VAL A 275 -29.86 -3.40 -6.26
C VAL A 275 -29.85 -2.00 -5.66
N HIS A 276 -29.41 -1.90 -4.40
CA HIS A 276 -29.38 -0.65 -3.63
C HIS A 276 -27.96 -0.08 -3.55
N TYR A 277 -27.44 0.47 -4.65
CA TYR A 277 -26.22 1.28 -4.61
C TYR A 277 -26.56 2.74 -4.21
N SER A 278 -25.67 3.35 -3.43
CA SER A 278 -25.79 4.73 -2.93
C SER A 278 -24.51 5.53 -3.18
N GLU A 279 -24.57 6.85 -3.01
CA GLU A 279 -23.38 7.75 -3.01
C GLU A 279 -22.33 7.28 -1.98
N GLU A 280 -22.77 6.69 -0.85
CA GLU A 280 -21.90 6.13 0.19
C GLU A 280 -21.08 4.94 -0.30
N VAL A 281 -21.73 3.97 -0.94
CA VAL A 281 -21.05 2.77 -1.47
C VAL A 281 -20.05 3.18 -2.56
N LEU A 282 -20.36 4.19 -3.37
CA LEU A 282 -19.40 4.73 -4.34
C LEU A 282 -18.20 5.39 -3.63
N LEU A 283 -18.44 6.15 -2.56
CA LEU A 283 -17.40 6.83 -1.79
C LEU A 283 -16.43 5.83 -1.13
N GLU A 284 -16.94 4.79 -0.47
CA GLU A 284 -16.14 3.67 0.08
C GLU A 284 -15.28 2.99 -1.00
N LEU A 285 -15.85 2.73 -2.18
CA LEU A 285 -15.14 2.14 -3.31
C LEU A 285 -14.06 3.07 -3.89
N LEU A 286 -14.27 4.39 -3.87
CA LEU A 286 -13.27 5.37 -4.27
C LEU A 286 -12.12 5.45 -3.27
N GLU A 287 -12.38 5.42 -1.95
CA GLU A 287 -11.34 5.28 -0.92
C GLU A 287 -10.52 3.99 -1.14
N GLN A 288 -11.19 2.86 -1.40
CA GLN A 288 -10.53 1.59 -1.73
C GLN A 288 -9.67 1.66 -3.01
N CYS A 289 -10.07 2.45 -4.00
CA CYS A 289 -9.26 2.71 -5.20
C CYS A 289 -7.97 3.48 -4.86
N VAL A 290 -8.03 4.48 -3.96
CA VAL A 290 -6.84 5.23 -3.50
C VAL A 290 -5.84 4.28 -2.85
N ASP A 291 -6.29 3.44 -1.91
CA ASP A 291 -5.45 2.45 -1.23
C ASP A 291 -4.84 1.43 -2.19
N GLY A 292 -5.64 0.96 -3.17
CA GLY A 292 -5.18 0.04 -4.21
C GLY A 292 -4.09 0.66 -5.08
N LEU A 293 -4.31 1.89 -5.56
CA LEU A 293 -3.34 2.62 -6.40
C LEU A 293 -2.06 2.98 -5.64
N TRP A 294 -2.15 3.28 -4.34
CA TRP A 294 -0.99 3.48 -3.46
C TRP A 294 -0.14 2.21 -3.35
N LYS A 295 -0.77 1.07 -3.07
CA LYS A 295 -0.10 -0.25 -3.01
C LYS A 295 0.46 -0.70 -4.36
N ALA A 296 -0.14 -0.25 -5.46
CA ALA A 296 0.33 -0.49 -6.83
C ALA A 296 1.48 0.44 -7.27
N GLU A 297 1.94 1.36 -6.42
CA GLU A 297 2.94 2.40 -6.73
C GLU A 297 2.53 3.35 -7.88
N ARG A 298 1.22 3.50 -8.15
CA ARG A 298 0.64 4.34 -9.22
C ARG A 298 0.10 5.67 -8.67
N TYR A 299 0.97 6.37 -7.94
CA TYR A 299 0.68 7.58 -7.19
C TYR A 299 0.04 8.70 -8.03
N GLU A 300 0.43 8.84 -9.29
CA GLU A 300 -0.06 9.85 -10.24
C GLU A 300 -1.59 9.78 -10.41
N VAL A 301 -2.12 8.56 -10.42
CA VAL A 301 -3.53 8.23 -10.69
C VAL A 301 -4.43 8.57 -9.50
N ILE A 302 -3.89 8.57 -8.28
CA ILE A 302 -4.62 8.90 -7.06
C ILE A 302 -5.28 10.29 -7.18
N SER A 303 -4.60 11.23 -7.86
CA SER A 303 -5.14 12.57 -8.12
C SER A 303 -6.43 12.60 -8.94
N GLU A 304 -6.65 11.64 -9.85
CA GLU A 304 -7.90 11.56 -10.63
C GLU A 304 -9.05 10.91 -9.83
N ILE A 305 -8.75 9.95 -8.95
CA ILE A 305 -9.75 9.39 -8.02
C ILE A 305 -10.16 10.44 -6.98
N SER A 306 -9.21 11.15 -6.35
CA SER A 306 -9.52 12.13 -5.31
C SER A 306 -10.38 13.30 -5.82
N LYS A 307 -10.31 13.64 -7.12
CA LYS A 307 -11.21 14.63 -7.75
C LYS A 307 -12.69 14.22 -7.75
N LEU A 308 -12.98 12.92 -7.61
CA LEU A 308 -14.35 12.40 -7.46
C LEU A 308 -14.80 12.40 -5.99
N ILE A 309 -13.86 12.22 -5.07
CA ILE A 309 -14.09 12.17 -3.62
C ILE A 309 -14.31 13.57 -3.02
N ILE A 310 -13.44 14.53 -3.33
CA ILE A 310 -13.40 15.86 -2.70
C ILE A 310 -14.77 16.58 -2.73
N PRO A 311 -15.49 16.68 -3.87
CA PRO A 311 -16.78 17.38 -3.92
C PRO A 311 -17.86 16.76 -3.02
N ILE A 312 -17.76 15.45 -2.75
CA ILE A 312 -18.71 14.75 -1.87
C ILE A 312 -18.45 15.16 -0.41
N TYR A 313 -17.19 15.14 0.05
CA TYR A 313 -16.86 15.58 1.41
C TYR A 313 -17.05 17.08 1.62
N GLU A 314 -16.80 17.93 0.62
CA GLU A 314 -17.09 19.38 0.69
C GLU A 314 -18.58 19.65 0.90
N LYS A 315 -19.43 19.00 0.09
CA LYS A 315 -20.90 19.07 0.20
C LYS A 315 -21.41 18.61 1.57
N ARG A 316 -20.77 17.59 2.17
CA ARG A 316 -21.11 17.02 3.48
C ARG A 316 -20.45 17.72 4.67
N ARG A 317 -19.45 18.58 4.42
CA ARG A 317 -18.63 19.29 5.43
C ARG A 317 -17.77 18.35 6.29
N GLU A 318 -17.30 17.25 5.71
CA GLU A 318 -16.43 16.26 6.38
C GLU A 318 -14.96 16.71 6.31
N PHE A 319 -14.61 17.75 7.07
CA PHE A 319 -13.29 18.41 6.99
C PHE A 319 -12.12 17.52 7.44
N GLU A 320 -12.34 16.58 8.36
CA GLU A 320 -11.34 15.57 8.75
C GLU A 320 -10.99 14.65 7.58
N LYS A 321 -12.01 14.13 6.87
CA LYS A 321 -11.84 13.31 5.67
C LYS A 321 -11.15 14.09 4.54
N LEU A 322 -11.53 15.35 4.31
CA LEU A 322 -10.82 16.23 3.36
C LEU A 322 -9.34 16.38 3.73
N THR A 323 -9.03 16.60 5.00
CA THR A 323 -7.64 16.70 5.50
C THR A 323 -6.86 15.42 5.21
N HIS A 324 -7.48 14.25 5.40
CA HIS A 324 -6.88 12.96 5.06
C HIS A 324 -6.63 12.79 3.55
N VAL A 325 -7.58 13.17 2.70
CA VAL A 325 -7.44 13.12 1.23
C VAL A 325 -6.31 14.04 0.76
N TYR A 326 -6.24 15.28 1.24
CA TYR A 326 -5.16 16.21 0.89
C TYR A 326 -3.79 15.75 1.41
N ARG A 327 -3.71 15.17 2.62
CA ARG A 327 -2.48 14.55 3.14
C ARG A 327 -2.01 13.38 2.27
N THR A 328 -2.94 12.56 1.80
CA THR A 328 -2.66 11.43 0.90
C THR A 328 -2.17 11.90 -0.47
N LEU A 329 -2.78 12.97 -1.03
CA LEU A 329 -2.30 13.61 -2.26
C LEU A 329 -0.89 14.20 -2.10
N HIS A 330 -0.62 14.90 -1.00
CA HIS A 330 0.73 15.41 -0.70
C HIS A 330 1.75 14.27 -0.60
N GLY A 331 1.41 13.18 0.10
CA GLY A 331 2.25 11.97 0.18
C GLY A 331 2.50 11.33 -1.18
N ALA A 332 1.47 11.29 -2.05
CA ALA A 332 1.57 10.75 -3.40
C ALA A 332 2.53 11.58 -4.27
N TYR A 333 2.40 12.92 -4.29
CA TYR A 333 3.33 13.79 -5.02
C TYR A 333 4.76 13.75 -4.47
N THR A 334 4.92 13.67 -3.14
CA THR A 334 6.24 13.49 -2.52
C THR A 334 6.89 12.17 -2.97
N LYS A 335 6.11 11.08 -3.01
CA LYS A 335 6.59 9.78 -3.54
C LYS A 335 6.90 9.81 -5.04
N ILE A 336 6.13 10.55 -5.85
CA ILE A 336 6.43 10.74 -7.28
C ILE A 336 7.83 11.38 -7.45
N LEU A 337 8.12 12.46 -6.72
CA LEU A 337 9.43 13.13 -6.78
C LEU A 337 10.56 12.20 -6.32
N GLU A 338 10.37 11.44 -5.23
CA GLU A 338 11.33 10.45 -4.74
C GLU A 338 11.64 9.36 -5.78
N VAL A 339 10.62 8.78 -6.42
CA VAL A 339 10.84 7.70 -7.41
C VAL A 339 11.32 8.23 -8.76
N MET A 340 11.02 9.49 -9.11
CA MET A 340 11.58 10.13 -10.32
C MET A 340 13.08 10.40 -10.19
N HIS A 341 13.56 10.87 -9.03
CA HIS A 341 14.99 11.06 -8.79
C HIS A 341 15.72 9.72 -8.63
N THR A 342 15.21 8.82 -7.80
CA THR A 342 15.90 7.54 -7.51
C THR A 342 15.82 6.53 -8.65
N LYS A 343 14.83 6.64 -9.54
CA LYS A 343 14.53 5.70 -10.65
C LYS A 343 14.32 4.24 -10.18
N LYS A 344 13.96 4.04 -8.89
CA LYS A 344 13.83 2.71 -8.25
C LYS A 344 12.45 2.05 -8.40
N ARG A 345 11.42 2.76 -8.89
CA ARG A 345 10.08 2.20 -9.11
C ARG A 345 10.05 1.34 -10.37
N LEU A 346 9.60 0.09 -10.22
CA LEU A 346 9.64 -0.93 -11.28
C LEU A 346 8.23 -1.51 -11.50
N LEU A 347 7.47 -0.90 -12.41
CA LEU A 347 6.04 -1.19 -12.63
C LEU A 347 5.78 -2.51 -13.40
N GLY A 348 6.81 -3.17 -13.90
CA GLY A 348 6.75 -4.48 -14.54
C GLY A 348 7.57 -4.58 -15.84
N THR A 349 7.68 -5.81 -16.34
CA THR A 349 8.27 -6.17 -17.64
C THR A 349 7.23 -6.87 -18.51
N PHE A 350 7.43 -6.89 -19.83
CA PHE A 350 6.43 -7.41 -20.77
C PHE A 350 6.99 -8.49 -21.67
N PHE A 351 6.19 -9.54 -21.90
CA PHE A 351 6.55 -10.68 -22.72
C PHE A 351 5.40 -11.08 -23.65
N ARG A 352 5.68 -11.29 -24.94
CA ARG A 352 4.80 -12.06 -25.83
C ARG A 352 4.93 -13.54 -25.45
N VAL A 353 3.80 -14.18 -25.17
CA VAL A 353 3.72 -15.63 -24.94
C VAL A 353 2.71 -16.20 -25.92
N ALA A 354 3.09 -17.23 -26.67
CA ALA A 354 2.22 -17.94 -27.60
C ALA A 354 2.29 -19.45 -27.35
N PHE A 355 1.15 -20.13 -27.48
CA PHE A 355 0.98 -21.55 -27.17
C PHE A 355 0.74 -22.35 -28.46
N TYR A 356 1.39 -23.50 -28.61
CA TYR A 356 1.21 -24.38 -29.77
C TYR A 356 1.23 -25.86 -29.35
N GLY A 357 0.28 -26.64 -29.84
CA GLY A 357 0.08 -28.05 -29.49
C GLY A 357 -1.39 -28.34 -29.17
N GLN A 358 -2.21 -28.49 -30.22
CA GLN A 358 -3.66 -28.73 -30.14
C GLN A 358 -4.07 -29.82 -29.14
N SER A 359 -3.29 -30.89 -29.00
CA SER A 359 -3.54 -32.02 -28.09
C SER A 359 -3.27 -31.74 -26.60
N PHE A 360 -2.67 -30.59 -26.28
CA PHE A 360 -2.34 -30.18 -24.91
C PHE A 360 -3.04 -28.88 -24.52
N PHE A 361 -3.00 -27.88 -25.41
CA PHE A 361 -3.52 -26.54 -25.15
C PHE A 361 -4.98 -26.34 -25.55
N GLU A 362 -5.56 -27.26 -26.32
CA GLU A 362 -6.97 -27.26 -26.73
C GLU A 362 -7.43 -25.91 -27.31
N GLU A 363 -8.23 -25.13 -26.57
CA GLU A 363 -8.68 -23.80 -26.99
C GLU A 363 -7.54 -22.76 -27.03
N GLU A 364 -6.44 -22.95 -26.31
CA GLU A 364 -5.31 -22.01 -26.27
C GLU A 364 -4.32 -22.21 -27.44
N ASP A 365 -4.48 -23.25 -28.27
CA ASP A 365 -3.61 -23.50 -29.42
C ASP A 365 -3.63 -22.33 -30.42
N GLY A 366 -2.44 -21.85 -30.79
CA GLY A 366 -2.24 -20.71 -31.68
C GLY A 366 -2.62 -19.34 -31.09
N LYS A 367 -3.04 -19.25 -29.82
CA LYS A 367 -3.31 -17.95 -29.19
C LYS A 367 -2.02 -17.27 -28.72
N GLU A 368 -1.99 -15.95 -28.89
CA GLU A 368 -0.89 -15.09 -28.44
C GLU A 368 -1.36 -14.03 -27.44
N TYR A 369 -0.57 -13.83 -26.39
CA TYR A 369 -0.84 -12.90 -25.31
C TYR A 369 0.39 -12.02 -25.03
N ILE A 370 0.16 -10.79 -24.56
CA ILE A 370 1.17 -10.06 -23.79
C ILE A 370 0.94 -10.37 -22.31
N TYR A 371 1.99 -10.83 -21.64
CA TYR A 371 2.08 -11.00 -20.19
C TYR A 371 2.81 -9.80 -19.57
N LYS A 372 2.30 -9.29 -18.45
CA LYS A 372 2.97 -8.29 -17.61
C LYS A 372 3.53 -8.96 -16.36
N GLU A 373 4.84 -9.16 -16.30
CA GLU A 373 5.54 -9.74 -15.15
C GLU A 373 6.00 -8.67 -14.14
N PRO A 374 6.17 -9.00 -12.85
CA PRO A 374 6.54 -8.04 -11.82
C PRO A 374 7.97 -7.50 -11.99
N LYS A 375 8.20 -6.25 -11.54
CA LYS A 375 9.51 -5.61 -11.41
C LYS A 375 10.41 -5.74 -12.65
N LEU A 376 11.42 -6.61 -12.60
CA LEU A 376 12.46 -6.83 -13.61
C LEU A 376 12.61 -8.33 -13.95
N THR A 377 11.52 -9.10 -13.88
CA THR A 377 11.52 -10.53 -14.24
C THR A 377 12.22 -10.77 -15.58
N GLY A 378 13.19 -11.69 -15.57
CA GLY A 378 14.01 -12.01 -16.75
C GLY A 378 13.34 -13.01 -17.69
N LEU A 379 13.77 -13.04 -18.96
CA LEU A 379 13.26 -14.01 -19.95
C LEU A 379 13.41 -15.47 -19.49
N SER A 380 14.52 -15.79 -18.81
CA SER A 380 14.77 -17.11 -18.22
C SER A 380 13.81 -17.46 -17.08
N GLU A 381 13.43 -16.48 -16.26
CA GLU A 381 12.57 -16.65 -15.09
C GLU A 381 11.12 -16.96 -15.51
N ILE A 382 10.54 -16.15 -16.42
CA ILE A 382 9.21 -16.44 -16.98
C ILE A 382 9.21 -17.75 -17.77
N SER A 383 10.25 -18.02 -18.57
CA SER A 383 10.35 -19.28 -19.34
C SER A 383 10.38 -20.50 -18.40
N LEU A 384 11.17 -20.45 -17.32
CA LEU A 384 11.23 -21.51 -16.33
C LEU A 384 9.91 -21.65 -15.56
N ARG A 385 9.24 -20.54 -15.22
CA ARG A 385 7.92 -20.52 -14.58
C ARG A 385 6.88 -21.24 -15.44
N LEU A 386 6.84 -20.94 -16.74
CA LEU A 386 5.91 -21.57 -17.70
C LEU A 386 6.27 -23.05 -17.94
N VAL A 387 7.55 -23.41 -18.12
CA VAL A 387 7.96 -24.82 -18.24
C VAL A 387 7.57 -25.62 -17.00
N LYS A 388 7.76 -25.06 -15.80
CA LYS A 388 7.35 -25.73 -14.57
C LYS A 388 5.83 -25.90 -14.49
N LEU A 389 5.07 -24.82 -14.72
CA LEU A 389 3.60 -24.84 -14.67
C LEU A 389 3.00 -25.88 -15.62
N TYR A 390 3.40 -25.86 -16.89
CA TYR A 390 2.86 -26.79 -17.89
C TYR A 390 3.52 -28.17 -17.82
N GLY A 391 4.75 -28.29 -17.30
CA GLY A 391 5.39 -29.57 -17.01
C GLY A 391 4.70 -30.33 -15.88
N GLU A 392 4.21 -29.63 -14.84
CA GLU A 392 3.34 -30.21 -13.80
C GLU A 392 1.97 -30.65 -14.34
N LYS A 393 1.50 -30.08 -15.47
CA LYS A 393 0.22 -30.45 -16.11
C LYS A 393 0.36 -31.57 -17.15
N PHE A 394 1.41 -31.56 -17.96
CA PHE A 394 1.57 -32.42 -19.16
C PHE A 394 2.77 -33.38 -19.12
N GLY A 395 3.60 -33.33 -18.07
CA GLY A 395 4.91 -33.99 -18.02
C GLY A 395 6.01 -33.08 -18.54
N THR A 396 7.08 -32.89 -17.76
CA THR A 396 8.20 -31.97 -18.04
C THR A 396 8.88 -32.29 -19.38
N GLU A 397 8.96 -33.57 -19.73
CA GLU A 397 9.51 -34.07 -20.99
C GLU A 397 8.67 -33.73 -22.22
N ASN A 398 7.38 -33.40 -22.05
CA ASN A 398 6.46 -33.08 -23.14
C ASN A 398 6.36 -31.58 -23.43
N VAL A 399 7.00 -30.71 -22.63
CA VAL A 399 6.96 -29.24 -22.80
C VAL A 399 8.27 -28.72 -23.40
N LYS A 400 8.18 -27.85 -24.41
CA LYS A 400 9.34 -27.22 -25.07
C LYS A 400 9.20 -25.71 -25.17
N ILE A 401 10.28 -24.97 -24.92
CA ILE A 401 10.34 -23.53 -25.18
C ILE A 401 10.85 -23.27 -26.59
N ILE A 402 10.09 -22.52 -27.38
CA ILE A 402 10.56 -21.91 -28.63
C ILE A 402 11.31 -20.64 -28.25
N GLN A 403 12.65 -20.69 -28.32
CA GLN A 403 13.53 -19.54 -28.10
C GLN A 403 13.54 -18.55 -29.28
N ASP A 404 13.02 -19.00 -30.44
CA ASP A 404 12.88 -18.16 -31.61
C ASP A 404 11.80 -17.10 -31.41
N SER A 405 12.05 -15.85 -31.82
CA SER A 405 11.06 -14.78 -31.82
C SER A 405 10.26 -14.69 -33.12
N ASP A 406 10.67 -15.42 -34.16
CA ASP A 406 10.03 -15.43 -35.47
C ASP A 406 8.62 -16.04 -35.45
N LYS A 407 7.82 -15.72 -36.48
CA LYS A 407 6.44 -16.21 -36.58
C LYS A 407 6.44 -17.72 -36.88
N VAL A 408 5.94 -18.49 -35.93
CA VAL A 408 5.97 -19.96 -35.98
C VAL A 408 4.88 -20.47 -36.91
N ASN A 409 5.24 -21.37 -37.82
CA ASN A 409 4.29 -22.15 -38.60
C ASN A 409 3.95 -23.43 -37.83
N ALA A 410 2.71 -23.54 -37.34
CA ALA A 410 2.28 -24.68 -36.51
C ALA A 410 2.44 -26.05 -37.20
N LYS A 411 2.52 -26.10 -38.54
CA LYS A 411 2.75 -27.33 -39.31
C LYS A 411 4.18 -27.89 -39.20
N ASP A 412 5.14 -27.05 -38.83
CA ASP A 412 6.56 -27.41 -38.75
C ASP A 412 6.96 -27.84 -37.32
N LEU A 413 6.03 -27.74 -36.37
CA LEU A 413 6.20 -28.20 -34.99
C LEU A 413 5.85 -29.69 -34.86
N ASP A 414 6.61 -30.39 -34.02
CA ASP A 414 6.31 -31.77 -33.65
C ASP A 414 5.04 -31.82 -32.76
N PRO A 415 3.93 -32.45 -33.20
CA PRO A 415 2.68 -32.51 -32.45
C PRO A 415 2.76 -33.28 -31.12
N LYS A 416 3.84 -34.04 -30.90
CA LYS A 416 4.08 -34.77 -29.64
C LYS A 416 4.34 -33.84 -28.45
N TYR A 417 4.74 -32.59 -28.69
CA TYR A 417 5.15 -31.67 -27.63
C TYR A 417 4.21 -30.47 -27.53
N ALA A 418 4.02 -30.00 -26.30
CA ALA A 418 3.44 -28.70 -25.98
C ALA A 418 4.54 -27.63 -26.13
N HIS A 419 4.47 -26.81 -27.17
CA HIS A 419 5.45 -25.75 -27.42
C HIS A 419 4.94 -24.40 -26.90
N ILE A 420 5.81 -23.67 -26.22
CA ILE A 420 5.53 -22.33 -25.70
C ILE A 420 6.60 -21.38 -26.24
N GLN A 421 6.20 -20.38 -27.01
CA GLN A 421 7.08 -19.32 -27.49
C GLN A 421 7.06 -18.16 -26.50
N VAL A 422 8.24 -17.69 -26.07
CA VAL A 422 8.36 -16.57 -25.13
C VAL A 422 9.34 -15.54 -25.70
N THR A 423 8.88 -14.31 -25.90
CA THR A 423 9.67 -13.21 -26.47
C THR A 423 9.54 -11.98 -25.60
N TYR A 424 10.67 -11.39 -25.16
CA TYR A 424 10.66 -10.11 -24.46
C TYR A 424 10.20 -8.97 -25.37
N VAL A 425 9.31 -8.11 -24.88
CA VAL A 425 8.80 -6.94 -25.62
C VAL A 425 8.93 -5.67 -24.78
N LYS A 426 9.07 -4.52 -25.44
CA LYS A 426 9.06 -3.19 -24.80
C LYS A 426 7.76 -2.44 -25.16
N PRO A 427 7.23 -1.54 -24.31
CA PRO A 427 6.17 -0.62 -24.73
C PRO A 427 6.58 0.17 -25.99
N TYR A 428 5.66 0.31 -26.95
CA TYR A 428 5.90 1.00 -28.21
C TYR A 428 5.12 2.32 -28.29
N PHE A 429 5.80 3.37 -28.70
CA PHE A 429 5.27 4.72 -28.91
C PHE A 429 5.76 5.25 -30.26
N ASP A 430 4.89 5.96 -30.97
CA ASP A 430 5.30 6.76 -32.12
C ASP A 430 5.83 8.14 -31.69
N ASP A 431 6.42 8.88 -32.63
CA ASP A 431 7.02 10.19 -32.35
C ASP A 431 6.01 11.19 -31.73
N LYS A 432 4.72 11.06 -32.05
CA LYS A 432 3.67 11.91 -31.45
C LYS A 432 3.45 11.51 -29.99
N GLU A 433 3.19 10.23 -29.71
CA GLU A 433 3.05 9.74 -28.32
C GLU A 433 4.29 10.03 -27.46
N LEU A 434 5.50 10.02 -28.02
CA LEU A 434 6.72 10.35 -27.28
C LEU A 434 6.80 11.82 -26.85
N THR A 435 6.10 12.74 -27.53
CA THR A 435 5.97 14.15 -27.11
C THR A 435 4.88 14.37 -26.05
N GLU A 436 3.83 13.54 -26.07
CA GLU A 436 2.73 13.56 -25.10
C GLU A 436 3.13 12.87 -23.79
N ARG A 437 3.77 11.69 -23.87
CA ARG A 437 4.23 10.87 -22.74
C ARG A 437 5.67 11.21 -22.36
N LYS A 438 5.83 12.18 -21.47
CA LYS A 438 7.13 12.76 -21.07
C LYS A 438 7.81 11.99 -19.94
N THR A 439 7.02 11.44 -19.03
CA THR A 439 7.50 10.74 -17.83
C THR A 439 7.61 9.23 -18.06
N GLU A 440 8.41 8.56 -17.22
CA GLU A 440 8.50 7.10 -17.21
C GLU A 440 7.17 6.45 -16.78
N PHE A 441 6.37 7.13 -15.94
CA PHE A 441 5.05 6.65 -15.54
C PHE A 441 4.08 6.59 -16.73
N GLU A 442 3.98 7.67 -17.52
CA GLU A 442 3.12 7.74 -18.70
C GLU A 442 3.51 6.72 -19.77
N ARG A 443 4.78 6.25 -19.78
CA ARG A 443 5.30 5.19 -20.65
C ARG A 443 5.06 3.78 -20.10
N ASN A 444 4.52 3.65 -18.89
CA ASN A 444 4.19 2.39 -18.20
C ASN A 444 2.73 2.36 -17.67
N HIS A 445 1.87 3.23 -18.18
CA HIS A 445 0.46 3.34 -17.80
C HIS A 445 -0.42 3.69 -19.01
N ASN A 446 -1.55 2.99 -19.14
CA ASN A 446 -2.44 3.04 -20.30
C ASN A 446 -1.68 2.82 -21.62
N ILE A 447 -1.00 1.68 -21.69
CA ILE A 447 -0.22 1.21 -22.84
C ILE A 447 -0.82 -0.07 -23.43
N ASN A 448 -0.94 -0.15 -24.76
CA ASN A 448 -1.49 -1.32 -25.47
C ASN A 448 -0.65 -1.75 -26.68
N ARG A 449 0.39 -1.01 -27.05
CA ARG A 449 1.32 -1.36 -28.12
C ARG A 449 2.66 -1.78 -27.54
N PHE A 450 3.20 -2.88 -28.07
CA PHE A 450 4.46 -3.48 -27.65
C PHE A 450 5.32 -3.82 -28.86
N VAL A 451 6.64 -3.75 -28.74
CA VAL A 451 7.57 -4.01 -29.83
C VAL A 451 8.66 -4.99 -29.43
N PHE A 452 9.00 -5.88 -30.35
CA PHE A 452 10.26 -6.61 -30.35
C PHE A 452 10.93 -6.51 -31.72
N GLU A 453 12.22 -6.83 -31.76
CA GLU A 453 13.03 -6.75 -32.98
C GLU A 453 13.74 -8.08 -33.22
N ALA A 454 13.66 -8.59 -34.44
CA ALA A 454 14.29 -9.83 -34.88
C ALA A 454 15.32 -9.54 -35.99
N PRO A 455 16.58 -9.95 -35.85
CA PRO A 455 17.58 -9.82 -36.91
C PRO A 455 17.32 -10.87 -38.00
N TYR A 456 17.43 -10.44 -39.26
CA TYR A 456 17.43 -11.34 -40.42
C TYR A 456 18.35 -10.78 -41.51
N THR A 457 18.68 -11.57 -42.51
CA THR A 457 19.54 -11.17 -43.64
C THR A 457 18.79 -11.26 -44.95
N LEU A 458 19.29 -10.57 -45.97
CA LEU A 458 18.76 -10.67 -47.35
C LEU A 458 18.81 -12.12 -47.90
N SER A 459 19.69 -12.98 -47.36
CA SER A 459 19.81 -14.40 -47.71
C SER A 459 18.95 -15.34 -46.85
N GLY A 460 18.15 -14.82 -45.91
CA GLY A 460 17.22 -15.59 -45.07
C GLY A 460 17.83 -16.18 -43.79
N LYS A 461 19.13 -16.00 -43.53
CA LYS A 461 19.78 -16.31 -42.24
C LYS A 461 19.41 -15.24 -41.20
N LYS A 462 19.57 -15.52 -39.90
CA LYS A 462 19.29 -14.54 -38.83
C LYS A 462 20.36 -13.45 -38.71
N GLN A 463 21.63 -13.85 -38.71
CA GLN A 463 22.76 -12.95 -38.57
C GLN A 463 23.69 -13.06 -39.79
N GLY A 464 24.29 -11.94 -40.18
CA GLY A 464 25.23 -11.86 -41.31
C GLY A 464 26.14 -10.64 -41.23
N CYS A 465 26.79 -10.32 -42.34
CA CYS A 465 27.60 -9.10 -42.47
C CYS A 465 26.71 -7.85 -42.43
N ILE A 466 27.30 -6.71 -42.08
CA ILE A 466 26.60 -5.43 -41.88
C ILE A 466 25.80 -5.01 -43.13
N GLU A 467 26.34 -5.31 -44.31
CA GLU A 467 25.76 -5.02 -45.63
C GLU A 467 24.52 -5.87 -45.93
N GLU A 468 24.35 -7.02 -45.27
CA GLU A 468 23.21 -7.94 -45.43
C GLU A 468 22.23 -7.87 -44.26
N GLN A 469 22.64 -7.33 -43.10
CA GLN A 469 21.90 -7.38 -41.85
C GLN A 469 20.68 -6.45 -41.85
N CYS A 470 19.51 -7.04 -41.99
CA CYS A 470 18.21 -6.40 -41.84
C CYS A 470 17.67 -6.56 -40.41
N LYS A 471 16.66 -5.76 -40.07
CA LYS A 471 15.94 -5.84 -38.78
C LYS A 471 14.44 -5.82 -39.02
N ARG A 472 13.72 -6.80 -38.48
CA ARG A 472 12.25 -6.85 -38.48
C ARG A 472 11.75 -6.34 -37.14
N ARG A 473 11.06 -5.20 -37.15
CA ARG A 473 10.42 -4.58 -35.99
C ARG A 473 8.95 -4.99 -35.99
N THR A 474 8.55 -5.83 -35.04
CA THR A 474 7.18 -6.34 -34.92
C THR A 474 6.47 -5.60 -33.80
N ILE A 475 5.42 -4.85 -34.15
CA ILE A 475 4.56 -4.09 -33.23
C ILE A 475 3.29 -4.91 -33.00
N LEU A 476 3.04 -5.25 -31.75
CA LEU A 476 1.91 -6.03 -31.26
C LEU A 476 0.95 -5.09 -30.56
N THR A 477 -0.34 -5.13 -30.90
CA THR A 477 -1.37 -4.38 -30.16
C THR A 477 -2.27 -5.34 -29.41
N THR A 478 -2.56 -5.02 -28.15
CA THR A 478 -3.44 -5.81 -27.28
C THR A 478 -4.88 -5.35 -27.33
N SER A 479 -5.83 -6.23 -26.99
CA SER A 479 -7.27 -5.88 -26.94
C SER A 479 -7.61 -4.77 -25.94
N ASN A 480 -6.80 -4.64 -24.89
CA ASN A 480 -6.99 -3.77 -23.74
C ASN A 480 -5.63 -3.16 -23.33
N SER A 481 -5.66 -2.02 -22.65
CA SER A 481 -4.44 -1.34 -22.18
C SER A 481 -3.99 -1.87 -20.83
N PHE A 482 -2.68 -1.95 -20.58
CA PHE A 482 -2.12 -2.19 -19.25
C PHE A 482 -1.98 -0.89 -18.43
N PRO A 483 -2.17 -0.94 -17.10
CA PRO A 483 -2.65 -2.07 -16.31
C PRO A 483 -4.13 -2.36 -16.59
N TYR A 484 -4.56 -3.60 -16.34
CA TYR A 484 -5.93 -4.07 -16.55
C TYR A 484 -6.36 -5.00 -15.41
N VAL A 485 -7.61 -5.45 -15.39
CA VAL A 485 -8.10 -6.47 -14.43
C VAL A 485 -7.46 -7.86 -14.64
N LYS A 486 -6.62 -8.02 -15.66
CA LYS A 486 -5.88 -9.23 -16.00
C LYS A 486 -4.40 -8.93 -16.27
N LYS A 487 -3.53 -9.86 -15.86
CA LYS A 487 -2.08 -9.82 -16.04
C LYS A 487 -1.62 -10.22 -17.45
N ARG A 488 -2.42 -11.01 -18.18
CA ARG A 488 -2.23 -11.31 -19.60
C ARG A 488 -3.40 -10.80 -20.44
N ILE A 489 -3.10 -10.25 -21.62
CA ILE A 489 -4.08 -9.66 -22.55
C ILE A 489 -3.81 -10.19 -23.96
N PRO A 490 -4.84 -10.69 -24.69
CA PRO A 490 -4.65 -11.23 -26.02
C PRO A 490 -4.23 -10.15 -27.02
N ILE A 491 -3.41 -10.56 -27.99
CA ILE A 491 -2.96 -9.73 -29.09
C ILE A 491 -4.09 -9.67 -30.14
N ASN A 492 -4.52 -8.46 -30.50
CA ASN A 492 -5.61 -8.25 -31.47
C ASN A 492 -5.09 -7.99 -32.89
N SER A 493 -3.85 -7.52 -33.03
CA SER A 493 -3.25 -7.13 -34.31
C SER A 493 -1.72 -7.09 -34.21
N GLU A 494 -1.09 -7.38 -35.34
CA GLU A 494 0.37 -7.40 -35.52
C GLU A 494 0.72 -6.54 -36.74
N GLN A 495 1.68 -5.64 -36.60
CA GLN A 495 2.26 -4.85 -37.67
C GLN A 495 3.77 -5.10 -37.75
N GLN A 496 4.25 -5.57 -38.89
CA GLN A 496 5.68 -5.77 -39.13
C GLN A 496 6.27 -4.62 -39.96
N ILE A 497 7.39 -4.07 -39.53
CA ILE A 497 8.18 -3.06 -40.24
C ILE A 497 9.57 -3.64 -40.51
N ASN A 498 9.94 -3.76 -41.78
CA ASN A 498 11.20 -4.35 -42.22
C ASN A 498 12.21 -3.23 -42.56
N LEU A 499 13.26 -3.10 -41.76
CA LEU A 499 14.36 -2.17 -41.99
C LEU A 499 15.43 -2.85 -42.86
N LYS A 500 15.88 -2.16 -43.92
CA LYS A 500 17.01 -2.58 -44.76
C LYS A 500 18.34 -2.26 -44.07
N PRO A 501 19.48 -2.82 -44.51
CA PRO A 501 20.74 -2.69 -43.78
C PRO A 501 21.20 -1.24 -43.50
N ILE A 502 21.03 -0.33 -44.46
CA ILE A 502 21.29 1.10 -44.23
C ILE A 502 20.33 1.74 -43.22
N ASP A 503 19.06 1.31 -43.18
CA ASP A 503 18.09 1.78 -42.18
C ASP A 503 18.42 1.23 -40.79
N VAL A 504 18.92 -0.01 -40.68
CA VAL A 504 19.41 -0.60 -39.42
C VAL A 504 20.58 0.20 -38.87
N ALA A 505 21.56 0.55 -39.73
CA ALA A 505 22.67 1.41 -39.36
C ALA A 505 22.20 2.78 -38.87
N THR A 506 21.24 3.42 -39.55
CA THR A 506 20.67 4.71 -39.13
C THR A 506 19.96 4.60 -37.78
N ASP A 507 19.16 3.56 -37.58
CA ASP A 507 18.35 3.31 -36.38
C ASP A 507 19.25 3.01 -35.16
N GLU A 508 20.31 2.18 -35.30
CA GLU A 508 21.27 1.94 -34.21
C GLU A 508 22.10 3.17 -33.84
N ILE A 509 22.56 3.95 -34.82
CA ILE A 509 23.29 5.20 -34.54
C ILE A 509 22.35 6.22 -33.86
N LYS A 510 21.08 6.28 -34.27
CA LYS A 510 20.05 7.11 -33.63
C LYS A 510 19.81 6.72 -32.17
N ASP A 511 19.63 5.43 -31.89
CA ASP A 511 19.41 4.93 -30.53
C ASP A 511 20.62 5.19 -29.61
N ARG A 512 21.84 4.92 -30.08
CA ARG A 512 23.08 5.24 -29.34
C ARG A 512 23.23 6.73 -29.07
N THR A 513 22.92 7.58 -30.06
CA THR A 513 22.96 9.04 -29.92
C THR A 513 21.96 9.52 -28.88
N ALA A 514 20.72 9.04 -28.93
CA ALA A 514 19.67 9.40 -27.98
C ALA A 514 19.97 8.91 -26.56
N GLU A 515 20.56 7.72 -26.40
CA GLU A 515 20.98 7.21 -25.09
C GLU A 515 22.10 8.05 -24.47
N LEU A 516 23.14 8.40 -25.24
CA LEU A 516 24.20 9.30 -24.77
C LEU A 516 23.66 10.69 -24.42
N GLN A 517 22.85 11.30 -25.29
CA GLN A 517 22.23 12.61 -25.03
C GLN A 517 21.40 12.59 -23.74
N LYS A 518 20.60 11.53 -23.51
CA LYS A 518 19.81 11.36 -22.28
C LYS A 518 20.68 11.29 -21.03
N LEU A 519 21.86 10.67 -21.09
CA LEU A 519 22.81 10.62 -19.98
C LEU A 519 23.47 11.99 -19.75
N CYS A 520 23.87 12.68 -20.82
CA CYS A 520 24.48 14.01 -20.74
C CYS A 520 23.53 15.12 -20.26
N SER A 521 22.22 14.99 -20.49
CA SER A 521 21.20 15.95 -20.02
C SER A 521 20.65 15.66 -18.62
N SER A 522 21.19 14.67 -17.89
CA SER A 522 20.78 14.37 -16.51
C SER A 522 21.38 15.39 -15.54
N ALA A 523 20.57 15.92 -14.61
CA ALA A 523 21.06 16.85 -13.58
C ALA A 523 22.08 16.19 -12.64
N ASP A 524 21.77 14.97 -12.19
CA ASP A 524 22.73 14.06 -11.57
C ASP A 524 23.23 13.07 -12.63
N VAL A 525 24.52 13.12 -12.95
CA VAL A 525 25.13 12.29 -14.00
C VAL A 525 25.71 11.02 -13.38
N ASP A 526 25.18 9.86 -13.76
CA ASP A 526 25.80 8.57 -13.43
C ASP A 526 27.07 8.40 -14.26
N MET A 527 28.21 8.68 -13.62
CA MET A 527 29.53 8.57 -14.24
C MET A 527 29.82 7.17 -14.78
N ILE A 528 29.39 6.10 -14.09
CA ILE A 528 29.66 4.72 -14.50
C ILE A 528 28.81 4.37 -15.73
N GLN A 529 27.53 4.73 -15.72
CA GLN A 529 26.64 4.50 -16.86
C GLN A 529 27.07 5.33 -18.09
N LEU A 530 27.51 6.58 -17.88
CA LEU A 530 28.09 7.43 -18.93
C LEU A 530 29.36 6.80 -19.51
N GLN A 531 30.32 6.41 -18.67
CA GLN A 531 31.58 5.77 -19.09
C GLN A 531 31.33 4.49 -19.88
N LEU A 532 30.46 3.60 -19.40
CA LEU A 532 30.12 2.35 -20.07
C LEU A 532 29.57 2.57 -21.49
N LYS A 533 28.66 3.54 -21.64
CA LYS A 533 28.03 3.84 -22.93
C LYS A 533 28.95 4.60 -23.87
N LEU A 534 29.75 5.52 -23.34
CA LEU A 534 30.75 6.28 -24.10
C LEU A 534 31.86 5.37 -24.62
N GLN A 535 32.44 4.51 -23.77
CA GLN A 535 33.43 3.50 -24.16
C GLN A 535 32.87 2.55 -25.23
N GLY A 536 31.64 2.06 -25.05
CA GLY A 536 30.94 1.23 -26.04
C GLY A 536 30.60 1.93 -27.37
N CYS A 537 30.87 3.24 -27.47
CA CYS A 537 30.73 4.04 -28.68
C CYS A 537 32.09 4.38 -29.32
N VAL A 538 33.07 4.85 -28.54
CA VAL A 538 34.36 5.36 -29.06
C VAL A 538 35.52 4.37 -28.95
N SER A 539 35.42 3.32 -28.15
CA SER A 539 36.50 2.36 -27.85
C SER A 539 36.00 0.92 -27.88
N VAL A 540 35.40 0.55 -29.01
CA VAL A 540 34.77 -0.77 -29.19
C VAL A 540 35.84 -1.85 -29.40
N GLN A 541 35.88 -2.85 -28.52
CA GLN A 541 36.89 -3.92 -28.53
C GLN A 541 36.39 -5.26 -29.11
N VAL A 542 35.10 -5.56 -28.97
CA VAL A 542 34.53 -6.89 -29.31
C VAL A 542 33.65 -6.85 -30.57
N ASN A 543 32.88 -5.77 -30.75
CA ASN A 543 31.98 -5.57 -31.90
C ASN A 543 32.65 -4.70 -32.97
N ALA A 544 32.16 -4.76 -34.21
CA ALA A 544 32.72 -3.99 -35.34
C ALA A 544 32.67 -2.44 -35.16
N GLY A 545 31.81 -1.94 -34.28
CA GLY A 545 31.72 -0.54 -33.89
C GLY A 545 31.07 0.40 -34.92
N PRO A 546 30.81 1.68 -34.57
CA PRO A 546 30.11 2.63 -35.43
C PRO A 546 30.78 2.84 -36.80
N LEU A 547 32.11 2.84 -36.87
CA LEU A 547 32.86 3.05 -38.12
C LEU A 547 32.58 1.96 -39.17
N ALA A 548 32.23 0.74 -38.76
CA ALA A 548 31.90 -0.31 -39.72
C ALA A 548 30.64 0.04 -40.53
N TYR A 549 29.65 0.73 -39.94
CA TYR A 549 28.51 1.28 -40.68
C TYR A 549 28.93 2.40 -41.64
N ALA A 550 29.87 3.27 -41.26
CA ALA A 550 30.39 4.30 -42.16
C ALA A 550 31.12 3.69 -43.37
N ARG A 551 32.00 2.69 -43.15
CA ARG A 551 32.70 1.97 -44.22
C ARG A 551 31.74 1.27 -45.18
N ALA A 552 30.71 0.60 -44.65
CA ALA A 552 29.73 -0.17 -45.41
C ALA A 552 28.77 0.70 -46.25
N PHE A 553 28.36 1.88 -45.76
CA PHE A 553 27.26 2.65 -46.34
C PHE A 553 27.61 4.08 -46.81
N LEU A 554 28.72 4.68 -46.33
CA LEU A 554 29.02 6.10 -46.58
C LEU A 554 30.23 6.37 -47.50
N ASN A 555 31.11 5.38 -47.70
CA ASN A 555 32.18 5.45 -48.70
C ASN A 555 31.59 5.65 -50.11
N ASP A 556 32.11 6.59 -50.90
CA ASP A 556 31.63 6.93 -52.25
C ASP A 556 31.36 5.70 -53.14
N SER A 557 32.22 4.67 -53.08
CA SER A 557 32.07 3.44 -53.87
C SER A 557 30.87 2.57 -53.46
N GLN A 558 30.40 2.68 -52.22
CA GLN A 558 29.25 1.94 -51.69
C GLN A 558 27.99 2.81 -51.63
N ALA A 559 28.11 4.11 -51.34
CA ALA A 559 27.01 5.05 -51.21
C ALA A 559 26.11 5.10 -52.46
N ILE A 560 26.69 4.95 -53.65
CA ILE A 560 25.99 4.88 -54.95
C ILE A 560 24.95 3.74 -55.00
N LYS A 561 25.12 2.67 -54.21
CA LYS A 561 24.20 1.52 -54.15
C LYS A 561 22.91 1.81 -53.39
N TYR A 562 22.84 2.93 -52.66
CA TYR A 562 21.73 3.26 -51.76
C TYR A 562 21.04 4.57 -52.17
N PRO A 563 19.75 4.78 -51.82
CA PRO A 563 19.08 6.04 -52.13
C PRO A 563 19.79 7.23 -51.48
N PRO A 564 20.05 8.34 -52.20
CA PRO A 564 20.86 9.45 -51.68
C PRO A 564 20.23 10.10 -50.44
N LYS A 565 18.90 10.10 -50.34
CA LYS A 565 18.17 10.54 -49.13
C LYS A 565 18.58 9.72 -47.89
N LYS A 566 18.78 8.41 -48.02
CA LYS A 566 19.16 7.50 -46.92
C LYS A 566 20.63 7.61 -46.55
N VAL A 567 21.50 7.79 -47.55
CA VAL A 567 22.92 8.11 -47.30
C VAL A 567 23.06 9.43 -46.54
N ASN A 568 22.33 10.48 -46.94
CA ASN A 568 22.34 11.77 -46.25
C ASN A 568 21.74 11.68 -44.84
N GLU A 569 20.62 10.95 -44.66
CA GLU A 569 20.04 10.69 -43.33
C GLU A 569 21.06 10.02 -42.39
N LEU A 570 21.82 9.04 -42.87
CA LEU A 570 22.89 8.40 -42.10
C LEU A 570 24.08 9.35 -41.83
N LYS A 571 24.51 10.16 -42.81
CA LYS A 571 25.53 11.20 -42.60
C LYS A 571 25.10 12.20 -41.51
N ASP A 572 23.87 12.71 -41.58
CA ASP A 572 23.30 13.63 -40.59
C ASP A 572 23.26 13.01 -39.19
N MET A 573 22.89 11.73 -39.08
CA MET A 573 22.89 11.01 -37.81
C MET A 573 24.30 10.79 -37.25
N PHE A 574 25.29 10.51 -38.10
CA PHE A 574 26.69 10.46 -37.68
C PHE A 574 27.20 11.81 -37.15
N ARG A 575 26.85 12.95 -37.78
CA ARG A 575 27.24 14.27 -37.26
C ARG A 575 26.67 14.51 -35.85
N LYS A 576 25.40 14.13 -35.60
CA LYS A 576 24.78 14.19 -34.26
C LYS A 576 25.43 13.23 -33.25
N PHE A 577 25.80 12.03 -33.69
CA PHE A 577 26.47 11.02 -32.86
C PHE A 577 27.85 11.51 -32.37
N ILE A 578 28.65 12.11 -33.27
CA ILE A 578 29.94 12.71 -32.91
C ILE A 578 29.75 13.86 -31.91
N GLN A 579 28.77 14.73 -32.12
CA GLN A 579 28.44 15.80 -31.18
C GLN A 579 28.07 15.26 -29.78
N ALA A 580 27.22 14.22 -29.72
CA ALA A 580 26.85 13.58 -28.46
C ALA A 580 28.06 12.93 -27.75
N CYS A 581 28.96 12.29 -28.49
CA CYS A 581 30.20 11.73 -27.95
C CYS A 581 31.16 12.81 -27.42
N SER A 582 31.26 13.97 -28.09
CA SER A 582 32.06 15.12 -27.61
C SER A 582 31.55 15.64 -26.27
N ILE A 583 30.24 15.92 -26.18
CA ILE A 583 29.59 16.39 -24.95
C ILE A 583 29.75 15.36 -23.82
N ALA A 584 29.64 14.06 -24.14
CA ALA A 584 29.87 12.98 -23.17
C ALA A 584 31.33 12.91 -22.67
N LEU A 585 32.32 13.16 -23.54
CA LEU A 585 33.73 13.24 -23.15
C LEU A 585 33.99 14.46 -22.25
N GLU A 586 33.55 15.66 -22.65
CA GLU A 586 33.70 16.89 -21.87
C GLU A 586 33.04 16.80 -20.49
N LEU A 587 31.89 16.11 -20.42
CA LEU A 587 31.19 15.86 -19.16
C LEU A 587 31.94 14.85 -18.29
N ASN A 588 32.47 13.77 -18.89
CA ASN A 588 33.27 12.79 -18.18
C ASN A 588 34.59 13.40 -17.64
N GLU A 589 35.25 14.27 -18.41
CA GLU A 589 36.48 14.97 -18.01
C GLU A 589 36.32 15.78 -16.71
N ARG A 590 35.09 16.25 -16.41
CA ARG A 590 34.73 16.97 -15.19
C ARG A 590 34.32 16.07 -14.01
N LEU A 591 34.08 14.78 -14.27
CA LEU A 591 33.57 13.82 -13.27
C LEU A 591 34.63 12.84 -12.78
N ILE A 592 35.65 12.55 -13.61
CA ILE A 592 36.74 11.64 -13.28
C ILE A 592 37.59 12.11 -12.09
N LYS A 593 38.23 11.15 -11.44
CA LYS A 593 39.28 11.33 -10.43
C LYS A 593 40.65 10.98 -11.03
N GLU A 594 41.72 11.22 -10.27
CA GLU A 594 43.11 11.01 -10.71
C GLU A 594 43.38 9.59 -11.25
N ASP A 595 42.75 8.56 -10.66
CA ASP A 595 42.85 7.16 -11.07
C ASP A 595 42.25 6.85 -12.46
N GLN A 596 41.41 7.74 -12.99
CA GLN A 596 40.74 7.57 -14.29
C GLN A 596 41.27 8.51 -15.39
N ILE A 597 42.31 9.31 -15.13
CA ILE A 597 42.86 10.26 -16.13
C ILE A 597 43.41 9.53 -17.36
N GLU A 598 44.22 8.48 -17.17
CA GLU A 598 44.79 7.69 -18.27
C GLU A 598 43.70 7.01 -19.11
N TYR A 599 42.68 6.47 -18.45
CA TYR A 599 41.49 5.92 -19.11
C TYR A 599 40.76 6.97 -19.95
N HIS A 600 40.56 8.18 -19.43
CA HIS A 600 39.89 9.25 -20.16
C HIS A 600 40.70 9.75 -21.37
N GLU A 601 42.02 9.96 -21.24
CA GLU A 601 42.86 10.31 -22.39
C GLU A 601 42.89 9.19 -23.45
N GLY A 602 42.80 7.92 -23.04
CA GLY A 602 42.55 6.79 -23.93
C GLY A 602 41.25 6.93 -24.73
N LEU A 603 40.12 7.21 -24.07
CA LEU A 603 38.83 7.48 -24.74
C LEU A 603 38.93 8.68 -25.71
N LYS A 604 39.59 9.76 -25.27
CA LYS A 604 39.76 11.01 -26.02
C LYS A 604 40.63 10.80 -27.27
N SER A 605 41.67 9.97 -27.18
CA SER A 605 42.47 9.56 -28.34
C SER A 605 41.65 8.74 -29.33
N ASN A 606 40.99 7.68 -28.87
CA ASN A 606 40.17 6.82 -29.72
C ASN A 606 39.02 7.61 -30.40
N PHE A 607 38.45 8.61 -29.72
CA PHE A 607 37.48 9.54 -30.33
C PHE A 607 38.10 10.41 -31.42
N ARG A 608 39.31 10.98 -31.21
CA ARG A 608 40.03 11.74 -32.26
C ARG A 608 40.28 10.87 -33.50
N ASP A 609 40.72 9.63 -33.30
CA ASP A 609 40.99 8.69 -34.40
C ASP A 609 39.69 8.30 -35.15
N MET A 610 38.59 8.06 -34.42
CA MET A 610 37.27 7.82 -35.00
C MET A 610 36.76 9.01 -35.82
N VAL A 611 36.90 10.23 -35.32
CA VAL A 611 36.48 11.46 -36.02
C VAL A 611 37.32 11.68 -37.28
N LYS A 612 38.62 11.39 -37.21
CA LYS A 612 39.52 11.47 -38.37
C LYS A 612 39.12 10.48 -39.47
N GLU A 613 38.94 9.20 -39.14
CA GLU A 613 38.55 8.18 -40.12
C GLU A 613 37.17 8.48 -40.72
N LEU A 614 36.19 8.92 -39.91
CA LEU A 614 34.87 9.29 -40.41
C LEU A 614 34.92 10.49 -41.38
N SER A 615 35.81 11.46 -41.14
CA SER A 615 36.06 12.59 -42.03
C SER A 615 36.69 12.15 -43.36
N GLU A 616 37.60 11.16 -43.32
CA GLU A 616 38.19 10.54 -44.50
C GLU A 616 37.14 9.75 -45.32
N ILE A 617 36.18 9.07 -44.68
CA ILE A 617 35.11 8.31 -45.36
C ILE A 617 34.02 9.22 -45.96
N ILE A 618 33.63 10.29 -45.26
CA ILE A 618 32.53 11.17 -45.69
C ILE A 618 33.00 12.24 -46.70
N HIS A 619 34.31 12.48 -46.79
CA HIS A 619 34.97 13.52 -47.60
C HIS A 619 34.55 14.97 -47.26
N GLU A 620 33.99 15.20 -46.06
CA GLU A 620 33.54 16.53 -45.58
C GLU A 620 34.50 17.11 -44.52
N GLN A 621 35.63 17.67 -44.93
CA GLN A 621 36.54 18.34 -43.99
C GLN A 621 35.95 19.58 -43.30
N ALA A 622 34.88 20.18 -43.86
CA ALA A 622 34.41 21.52 -43.45
C ALA A 622 33.44 21.52 -42.25
N SER A 623 32.52 20.54 -42.14
CA SER A 623 31.55 20.50 -41.04
C SER A 623 32.04 19.75 -39.79
N ILE A 624 33.02 18.86 -39.95
CA ILE A 624 33.60 18.10 -38.82
C ILE A 624 34.66 18.96 -38.08
N LYS A 625 35.33 19.88 -38.77
CA LYS A 625 36.26 20.85 -38.15
C LYS A 625 35.58 21.76 -37.13
N THR A 626 34.27 21.98 -37.18
CA THR A 626 33.55 22.76 -36.17
C THR A 626 33.62 22.12 -34.79
N ALA A 627 33.44 20.79 -34.69
CA ALA A 627 33.66 20.07 -33.43
C ALA A 627 35.13 20.14 -32.97
N HIS A 628 36.07 20.07 -33.92
CA HIS A 628 37.50 20.16 -33.63
C HIS A 628 37.97 21.57 -33.21
N LEU A 629 37.25 22.64 -33.60
CA LEU A 629 37.53 24.01 -33.16
C LEU A 629 36.71 24.43 -31.92
N GLU A 630 35.49 23.93 -31.72
CA GLU A 630 34.69 24.26 -30.52
C GLU A 630 35.33 23.72 -29.24
N LEU A 631 36.02 22.57 -29.32
CA LEU A 631 36.95 22.03 -28.29
C LEU A 631 38.09 22.98 -27.88
N SER A 632 38.31 24.10 -28.58
CA SER A 632 39.31 25.11 -28.24
C SER A 632 38.74 26.54 -28.10
N LEU A 633 37.51 26.82 -28.53
CA LEU A 633 37.03 28.20 -28.73
C LEU A 633 35.57 28.50 -28.31
N LYS A 634 34.83 27.54 -27.71
CA LYS A 634 33.52 27.84 -27.06
C LYS A 634 33.40 27.27 -25.64
N GLY A 635 34.23 27.79 -24.74
CA GLY A 635 34.03 27.64 -23.29
C GLY A 635 32.94 28.54 -22.68
N SER A 636 32.16 29.23 -23.52
CA SER A 636 31.16 30.23 -23.12
C SER A 636 30.10 30.38 -24.21
N GLU A 637 28.84 30.56 -23.80
CA GLU A 637 27.62 30.67 -24.63
C GLU A 637 27.20 29.37 -25.36
N LEU A 638 26.31 28.58 -24.74
CA LEU A 638 24.86 28.64 -25.05
C LEU A 638 24.05 27.53 -24.31
N PHE A 639 23.72 27.74 -23.03
CA PHE A 639 22.53 27.13 -22.39
C PHE A 639 22.15 27.88 -21.10
N ILE A 640 21.84 29.18 -21.24
CA ILE A 640 21.14 29.94 -20.19
C ILE A 640 19.79 30.36 -20.75
N LEU A 641 18.73 29.66 -20.32
CA LEU A 641 17.35 30.16 -20.39
C LEU A 641 16.49 29.42 -19.35
N GLN A 642 16.67 29.78 -18.07
CA GLN A 642 15.63 29.92 -17.03
C GLN A 642 16.26 29.88 -15.62
N GLN A 643 16.60 31.05 -15.06
CA GLN A 643 16.01 31.52 -13.80
C GLN A 643 16.38 32.99 -13.55
N THR A 644 15.42 33.75 -13.05
CA THR A 644 15.46 35.22 -12.92
C THR A 644 15.93 35.69 -11.56
N ASN A 645 16.68 36.80 -11.56
CA ASN A 645 16.73 37.87 -10.56
C ASN A 645 16.82 37.50 -9.07
N MET A 646 17.93 37.90 -8.42
CA MET A 646 17.86 39.08 -7.52
C MET A 646 19.23 39.74 -7.32
N CYS A 647 19.37 41.01 -7.74
CA CYS A 647 20.46 41.88 -7.28
C CYS A 647 19.92 42.75 -6.13
N LEU A 648 20.60 42.76 -4.98
CA LEU A 648 20.35 43.75 -3.94
C LEU A 648 21.59 44.63 -3.70
N SER A 649 21.32 45.92 -3.66
CA SER A 649 22.31 47.00 -3.62
C SER A 649 22.48 47.54 -2.21
N LYS A 650 23.73 47.88 -1.82
CA LYS A 650 23.99 49.22 -1.26
C LYS A 650 25.46 49.64 -1.25
N LYS A 651 25.63 50.95 -1.38
CA LYS A 651 26.90 51.70 -1.36
C LYS A 651 27.49 51.78 0.05
N THR A 652 28.83 51.78 0.15
CA THR A 652 29.56 52.77 0.97
C THR A 652 30.91 53.09 0.33
N SER A 653 31.31 54.35 0.42
CA SER A 653 32.59 54.89 -0.01
C SER A 653 33.70 54.58 0.99
N GLY A 654 34.94 54.35 0.51
CA GLY A 654 36.12 54.36 1.38
C GLY A 654 37.25 53.47 0.87
N SER A 655 38.26 54.07 0.24
CA SER A 655 39.48 53.38 -0.17
C SER A 655 40.33 52.99 1.04
N TYR A 656 40.45 51.69 1.33
CA TYR A 656 41.60 51.13 2.04
C TYR A 656 41.96 49.74 1.48
N HIS A 657 43.17 49.62 0.92
CA HIS A 657 43.76 48.32 0.62
C HIS A 657 44.07 47.56 1.92
N VAL A 658 43.27 46.53 2.22
CA VAL A 658 43.58 45.57 3.29
C VAL A 658 43.69 44.19 2.66
N ARG A 659 44.86 43.56 2.77
CA ARG A 659 45.01 42.12 2.51
C ARG A 659 44.12 41.36 3.49
N LYS A 660 42.94 40.89 3.03
CA LYS A 660 42.18 39.89 3.79
C LYS A 660 42.94 38.57 3.79
N ILE A 661 43.75 38.40 4.83
CA ILE A 661 44.16 37.09 5.32
C ILE A 661 42.87 36.39 5.74
N ILE A 662 42.62 35.21 5.18
CA ILE A 662 41.50 34.36 5.60
C ILE A 662 41.98 33.70 6.89
N ALA A 663 41.59 34.28 8.04
CA ALA A 663 41.86 33.68 9.33
C ALA A 663 41.12 32.33 9.45
N PRO A 664 41.54 31.40 10.33
CA PRO A 664 40.79 30.17 10.64
C PRO A 664 39.34 30.44 11.06
N GLU A 665 39.11 31.64 11.58
CA GLU A 665 37.87 32.23 12.09
C GLU A 665 37.02 32.82 10.95
N THR A 666 36.86 32.09 9.85
CA THR A 666 36.05 32.50 8.68
C THR A 666 34.87 31.57 8.43
N HIS A 667 33.73 32.18 8.10
CA HIS A 667 32.41 31.57 7.92
C HIS A 667 32.41 30.39 6.93
N ARG A 668 31.67 29.31 7.23
CA ARG A 668 31.58 28.09 6.40
C ARG A 668 30.14 27.66 6.15
N SER A 669 29.76 27.55 4.88
CA SER A 669 28.42 27.13 4.44
C SER A 669 28.19 25.61 4.47
N LYS A 670 29.23 24.80 4.70
CA LYS A 670 29.14 23.34 4.76
C LYS A 670 30.22 22.79 5.68
N GLU A 671 29.89 21.73 6.40
CA GLU A 671 30.86 20.95 7.17
C GLU A 671 31.67 20.09 6.20
N VAL A 672 32.99 20.31 6.18
CA VAL A 672 33.94 19.60 5.30
C VAL A 672 35.04 19.04 6.20
N PRO A 673 35.35 17.74 6.14
CA PRO A 673 36.46 17.16 6.88
C PRO A 673 37.78 17.70 6.32
N LEU A 674 38.29 18.76 6.95
CA LEU A 674 39.61 19.34 6.68
C LEU A 674 40.69 18.39 7.20
N ASN A 675 41.01 17.35 6.42
CA ASN A 675 42.22 16.54 6.61
C ASN A 675 43.36 16.99 5.69
N GLU A 676 43.04 17.78 4.66
CA GLU A 676 43.91 18.11 3.53
C GLU A 676 43.97 19.62 3.25
N ARG A 677 44.91 20.03 2.41
CA ARG A 677 45.11 21.42 1.96
C ARG A 677 44.06 21.78 0.92
N ILE A 678 43.15 22.71 1.25
CA ILE A 678 42.10 23.16 0.32
C ILE A 678 42.64 24.34 -0.51
N CYS A 679 42.87 24.11 -1.80
CA CYS A 679 43.24 25.15 -2.75
C CYS A 679 42.01 25.70 -3.48
N LEU A 680 41.79 27.02 -3.39
CA LEU A 680 40.73 27.73 -4.09
C LEU A 680 41.34 28.63 -5.16
N GLN A 681 40.95 28.47 -6.42
CA GLN A 681 41.30 29.42 -7.47
C GLN A 681 40.35 30.62 -7.40
N VAL A 682 40.90 31.82 -7.18
CA VAL A 682 40.11 33.05 -6.98
C VAL A 682 40.51 34.10 -8.00
N GLY A 683 39.54 34.63 -8.72
CA GLY A 683 39.68 35.77 -9.64
C GLY A 683 38.73 36.91 -9.26
N SER A 684 39.11 38.14 -9.59
CA SER A 684 38.26 39.33 -9.39
C SER A 684 37.52 39.71 -10.68
N GLN A 685 36.21 39.92 -10.59
CA GLN A 685 35.39 40.36 -11.74
C GLN A 685 35.32 41.88 -11.94
N CYS A 686 36.00 42.68 -11.11
CA CYS A 686 36.05 44.14 -11.28
C CYS A 686 37.49 44.66 -11.30
N SER A 687 37.95 45.09 -12.48
CA SER A 687 39.00 46.11 -12.64
C SER A 687 38.31 47.44 -12.91
N THR A 688 38.69 48.51 -12.22
CA THR A 688 38.05 49.82 -12.37
C THR A 688 38.48 50.61 -13.62
N ASN A 689 39.30 50.05 -14.51
CA ASN A 689 39.62 50.65 -15.81
C ASN A 689 39.73 49.58 -16.92
N GLU A 690 38.96 49.82 -17.99
CA GLU A 690 39.04 49.36 -19.39
C GLU A 690 39.89 48.10 -19.72
N SER A 691 39.45 46.93 -19.28
CA SER A 691 39.64 45.69 -20.06
C SER A 691 38.55 44.66 -19.72
N GLU A 692 37.92 44.07 -20.74
CA GLU A 692 36.78 43.15 -20.60
C GLU A 692 37.15 41.72 -20.19
N LYS A 693 38.33 41.50 -19.58
CA LYS A 693 38.79 40.16 -19.17
C LYS A 693 38.94 40.08 -17.64
N PRO A 694 38.38 39.04 -16.99
CA PRO A 694 38.59 38.83 -15.57
C PRO A 694 40.07 38.60 -15.27
N SER A 695 40.50 38.93 -14.06
CA SER A 695 41.90 38.71 -13.66
C SER A 695 42.25 37.22 -13.67
N VAL A 696 43.52 36.92 -13.98
CA VAL A 696 44.04 35.54 -14.00
C VAL A 696 43.75 34.89 -12.65
N LEU A 697 43.15 33.69 -12.68
CA LEU A 697 42.81 32.92 -11.49
C LEU A 697 44.08 32.68 -10.64
N VAL A 698 44.10 33.23 -9.43
CA VAL A 698 45.19 33.00 -8.48
C VAL A 698 44.77 31.87 -7.56
N GLU A 699 45.55 30.79 -7.57
CA GLU A 699 45.39 29.71 -6.59
C GLU A 699 45.75 30.22 -5.19
N LYS A 700 44.79 30.15 -4.27
CA LYS A 700 44.94 30.54 -2.87
C LYS A 700 44.60 29.35 -1.99
N CYS A 701 45.64 28.73 -1.44
CA CYS A 701 45.48 27.55 -0.60
C CYS A 701 45.33 27.88 0.88
N ILE A 702 44.45 27.12 1.53
CA ILE A 702 44.25 27.06 2.97
C ILE A 702 44.88 25.75 3.42
N SER A 703 45.98 25.84 4.19
CA SER A 703 46.57 24.66 4.84
C SER A 703 45.60 24.07 5.86
N PRO A 704 45.61 22.75 6.10
CA PRO A 704 44.84 22.17 7.19
C PRO A 704 45.26 22.83 8.53
N PRO A 705 44.31 23.10 9.46
CA PRO A 705 44.63 23.79 10.71
C PRO A 705 45.60 22.96 11.57
N GLU A 706 46.54 23.63 12.23
CA GLU A 706 47.59 22.97 13.02
C GLU A 706 47.01 22.14 14.19
N GLY A 707 47.75 21.08 14.60
CA GLY A 707 47.34 20.12 15.63
C GLY A 707 47.18 18.68 15.11
N ASP A 708 47.50 17.69 15.95
CA ASP A 708 47.36 16.25 15.66
C ASP A 708 45.87 15.89 15.47
N PRO A 709 45.46 15.16 14.40
CA PRO A 709 44.06 14.76 14.22
C PRO A 709 43.43 14.05 15.43
N GLU A 710 44.19 13.27 16.21
CA GLU A 710 43.71 12.59 17.42
C GLU A 710 43.63 13.49 18.66
N SER A 711 43.99 14.77 18.53
CA SER A 711 43.78 15.80 19.55
C SER A 711 42.45 16.56 19.41
N ALA A 712 41.72 16.36 18.31
CA ALA A 712 40.38 16.94 18.14
C ALA A 712 39.40 16.46 19.22
N VAL A 713 38.51 17.35 19.66
CA VAL A 713 37.46 16.97 20.61
C VAL A 713 36.49 15.96 19.99
N THR A 714 36.00 15.04 20.80
CA THR A 714 35.08 13.99 20.37
C THR A 714 33.70 14.20 20.99
N GLU A 715 32.66 13.60 20.40
CA GLU A 715 31.28 13.71 20.87
C GLU A 715 30.75 15.15 21.08
N LEU A 716 31.20 16.10 20.24
CA LEU A 716 30.70 17.48 20.29
C LEU A 716 29.22 17.53 19.90
N GLN A 717 28.36 17.71 20.91
CA GLN A 717 26.91 17.81 20.78
C GLN A 717 26.43 19.14 21.35
N CYS A 718 25.46 19.77 20.68
CA CYS A 718 24.81 20.97 21.18
C CYS A 718 23.29 20.82 21.14
N VAL A 719 22.63 21.41 22.13
CA VAL A 719 21.18 21.36 22.35
C VAL A 719 20.69 22.78 22.59
N TRP A 720 19.67 23.20 21.83
CA TRP A 720 19.07 24.52 21.99
C TRP A 720 17.94 24.45 23.03
N HIS A 721 18.17 25.06 24.19
CA HIS A 721 17.28 25.02 25.33
C HIS A 721 16.28 26.18 25.28
N ASN A 722 14.99 25.82 25.32
CA ASN A 722 13.84 26.72 25.36
C ASN A 722 13.87 27.88 24.32
N LEU A 723 14.50 27.62 23.17
CA LEU A 723 14.81 28.59 22.10
C LEU A 723 15.56 29.86 22.59
N SER A 724 16.21 29.79 23.75
CA SER A 724 16.78 30.95 24.46
C SER A 724 18.32 30.89 24.54
N TYR A 725 18.87 29.74 24.90
CA TYR A 725 20.32 29.54 25.06
C TYR A 725 20.73 28.16 24.54
N MET A 726 21.97 28.03 24.07
CA MET A 726 22.50 26.76 23.58
C MET A 726 23.55 26.19 24.54
N LYS A 727 23.35 24.93 24.95
CA LYS A 727 24.30 24.16 25.77
C LYS A 727 25.06 23.21 24.82
N CYS A 728 26.37 23.36 24.75
CA CYS A 728 27.27 22.48 24.02
C CYS A 728 28.13 21.66 25.01
N SER A 729 28.38 20.40 24.70
CA SER A 729 29.26 19.50 25.45
C SER A 729 30.09 18.63 24.52
N TRP A 730 31.32 18.30 24.93
CA TRP A 730 32.26 17.44 24.19
C TRP A 730 33.18 16.69 25.15
N LEU A 731 33.88 15.67 24.65
CA LEU A 731 34.95 14.97 25.32
C LEU A 731 36.33 15.45 24.82
N PRO A 732 37.37 15.46 25.67
CA PRO A 732 38.76 15.68 25.26
C PRO A 732 39.21 14.73 24.13
N GLY A 733 40.15 15.18 23.29
CA GLY A 733 40.77 14.33 22.27
C GLY A 733 41.76 13.33 22.87
N ARG A 734 41.93 12.16 22.24
CA ARG A 734 42.75 11.03 22.77
C ARG A 734 44.22 11.38 23.03
N LYS A 735 44.76 12.37 22.31
CA LYS A 735 46.14 12.89 22.49
C LYS A 735 46.20 14.28 23.15
N THR A 736 45.18 14.68 23.91
CA THR A 736 45.18 15.96 24.63
C THR A 736 45.73 15.84 26.05
N SER A 737 46.27 16.93 26.59
CA SER A 737 46.65 16.98 28.01
C SER A 737 45.40 17.11 28.89
N PRO A 738 45.31 16.46 30.06
CA PRO A 738 44.17 16.65 30.97
C PRO A 738 43.98 18.12 31.41
N ASP A 739 45.07 18.89 31.42
CA ASP A 739 45.12 20.32 31.76
C ASP A 739 44.85 21.25 30.55
N THR A 740 44.43 20.71 29.40
CA THR A 740 44.12 21.55 28.22
C THR A 740 42.94 22.47 28.50
N ASN A 741 43.15 23.78 28.32
CA ASN A 741 42.10 24.81 28.37
C ASN A 741 41.48 24.98 26.98
N TYR A 742 40.27 24.45 26.84
CA TYR A 742 39.42 24.56 25.66
C TYR A 742 38.64 25.88 25.65
N THR A 743 38.33 26.37 24.46
CA THR A 743 37.50 27.55 24.22
C THR A 743 36.57 27.28 23.04
N LEU A 744 35.28 27.57 23.22
CA LEU A 744 34.26 27.44 22.19
C LEU A 744 33.95 28.80 21.57
N TYR A 745 33.87 28.83 20.24
CA TYR A 745 33.44 29.96 19.43
C TYR A 745 32.18 29.58 18.66
N TYR A 746 31.27 30.53 18.49
CA TYR A 746 30.01 30.32 17.77
C TYR A 746 29.66 31.49 16.86
N TRP A 747 28.86 31.21 15.83
CA TRP A 747 28.38 32.18 14.87
C TRP A 747 26.99 31.84 14.33
N HIS A 748 26.18 32.86 14.12
CA HIS A 748 24.90 32.80 13.41
C HIS A 748 24.72 34.08 12.59
N SER A 749 23.92 34.04 11.52
CA SER A 749 23.69 35.17 10.61
C SER A 749 23.20 36.42 11.34
N SER A 750 22.29 36.28 12.31
CA SER A 750 21.78 37.38 13.14
C SER A 750 22.83 38.04 14.05
N LEU A 751 23.94 37.37 14.36
CA LEU A 751 24.97 37.91 15.26
C LEU A 751 25.98 38.81 14.52
N GLY A 752 26.13 38.65 13.21
CA GLY A 752 27.04 39.44 12.35
C GLY A 752 28.54 39.28 12.60
N LYS A 753 28.95 38.74 13.76
CA LYS A 753 30.33 38.49 14.19
C LYS A 753 30.44 37.16 14.92
N ILE A 754 31.64 36.58 14.95
CA ILE A 754 31.94 35.38 15.76
C ILE A 754 32.03 35.82 17.23
N LEU A 755 31.46 35.03 18.12
CA LEU A 755 31.50 35.23 19.56
C LEU A 755 32.23 34.07 20.24
N GLN A 756 32.92 34.38 21.34
CA GLN A 756 33.50 33.39 22.24
C GLN A 756 32.48 33.07 23.34
N CYS A 757 32.34 31.81 23.71
CA CYS A 757 31.49 31.41 24.82
C CYS A 757 32.26 31.56 26.15
N GLU A 758 31.67 32.31 27.08
CA GLU A 758 32.31 32.71 28.34
C GLU A 758 32.09 31.69 29.48
N ASN A 759 30.91 31.04 29.52
CA ASN A 759 30.53 30.12 30.59
C ASN A 759 30.94 28.67 30.29
N ILE A 760 32.25 28.39 30.39
CA ILE A 760 32.81 27.04 30.27
C ILE A 760 32.77 26.33 31.63
N TYR A 761 32.28 25.09 31.66
CA TYR A 761 32.19 24.24 32.85
C TYR A 761 32.68 22.81 32.52
N ARG A 762 33.05 22.04 33.55
CA ARG A 762 33.32 20.59 33.46
C ARG A 762 32.24 19.84 34.23
N GLU A 763 31.64 18.84 33.58
CA GLU A 763 30.53 18.03 34.10
C GLU A 763 30.93 16.55 33.98
N GLY A 764 31.67 16.05 34.98
CA GLY A 764 32.36 14.76 34.91
C GLY A 764 33.54 14.79 33.93
N GLU A 765 33.60 13.83 33.01
CA GLU A 765 34.61 13.79 31.93
C GLU A 765 34.29 14.74 30.76
N HIS A 766 33.04 15.22 30.67
CA HIS A 766 32.64 16.17 29.63
C HIS A 766 33.03 17.61 29.98
N ILE A 767 33.45 18.34 28.96
CA ILE A 767 33.63 19.79 29.00
C ILE A 767 32.49 20.40 28.20
N GLY A 768 31.90 21.48 28.70
CA GLY A 768 30.81 22.14 28.02
C GLY A 768 30.85 23.65 28.13
N CYS A 769 30.06 24.31 27.29
CA CYS A 769 29.84 25.74 27.33
C CYS A 769 28.37 26.07 27.11
N SER A 770 27.88 27.15 27.75
CA SER A 770 26.50 27.61 27.62
C SER A 770 26.48 29.09 27.24
N PHE A 771 25.72 29.44 26.21
CA PHE A 771 25.63 30.82 25.72
C PHE A 771 24.22 31.15 25.23
N ASP A 772 23.81 32.40 25.45
CA ASP A 772 22.51 32.91 25.02
C ASP A 772 22.49 33.10 23.50
N LEU A 773 21.37 32.74 22.87
CA LEU A 773 21.20 32.78 21.42
C LEU A 773 19.80 33.25 21.07
N THR A 774 19.61 34.57 21.07
CA THR A 774 18.38 35.23 20.64
C THR A 774 18.39 35.46 19.12
N ILE A 775 17.45 34.83 18.42
CA ILE A 775 17.31 34.93 16.96
C ILE A 775 16.11 35.80 16.62
N VAL A 776 16.37 36.86 15.86
CA VAL A 776 15.34 37.74 15.31
C VAL A 776 14.58 36.97 14.22
N LYS A 777 13.25 36.93 14.31
CA LYS A 777 12.37 36.27 13.32
C LYS A 777 12.28 37.11 12.03
N ASP A 778 13.30 37.02 11.18
CA ASP A 778 13.23 37.51 9.79
C ASP A 778 12.70 36.42 8.84
N SER A 779 11.82 36.82 7.92
CA SER A 779 10.97 35.93 7.11
C SER A 779 11.62 35.39 5.82
N SER A 780 12.95 35.33 5.75
CA SER A 780 13.70 34.82 4.60
C SER A 780 14.22 33.39 4.87
N SER A 781 13.79 32.44 4.05
CA SER A 781 14.08 30.99 4.16
C SER A 781 15.52 30.58 3.80
N GLU A 782 16.53 31.37 4.17
CA GLU A 782 17.94 31.06 3.91
C GLU A 782 18.72 30.86 5.21
N GLN A 783 19.13 29.60 5.44
CA GLN A 783 20.15 29.14 6.41
C GLN A 783 19.94 29.53 7.89
N HIS A 784 19.13 28.73 8.59
CA HIS A 784 18.94 28.79 10.05
C HIS A 784 19.83 27.75 10.76
N SER A 785 21.15 27.97 10.81
CA SER A 785 22.11 27.06 11.46
C SER A 785 23.22 27.79 12.18
N VAL A 786 23.56 27.32 13.40
CA VAL A 786 24.68 27.85 14.19
C VAL A 786 25.96 27.11 13.82
N GLN A 787 27.02 27.86 13.51
CA GLN A 787 28.36 27.32 13.33
C GLN A 787 29.10 27.35 14.66
N ILE A 788 29.78 26.26 14.99
CA ILE A 788 30.40 26.03 16.29
C ILE A 788 31.82 25.54 16.06
N MET A 789 32.80 26.10 16.77
CA MET A 789 34.21 25.73 16.69
C MET A 789 34.79 25.60 18.09
N VAL A 790 35.45 24.49 18.38
CA VAL A 790 36.18 24.27 19.65
C VAL A 790 37.67 24.17 19.33
N LYS A 791 38.49 25.02 19.98
CA LYS A 791 39.96 25.02 19.93
C LYS A 791 40.55 25.15 21.34
N ASP A 792 41.85 24.94 21.51
CA ASP A 792 42.54 25.29 22.76
C ASP A 792 43.16 26.70 22.69
N ASN A 793 43.45 27.27 23.85
CA ASN A 793 44.07 28.59 23.94
C ASN A 793 45.55 28.62 23.50
N ALA A 794 46.23 27.46 23.42
CA ALA A 794 47.63 27.37 23.02
C ALA A 794 47.83 26.93 21.55
N GLY A 795 46.74 26.69 20.80
CA GLY A 795 46.80 26.24 19.41
C GLY A 795 47.41 24.85 19.20
N LYS A 796 47.46 24.02 20.25
CA LYS A 796 48.08 22.68 20.22
C LYS A 796 47.11 21.60 19.76
N ILE A 797 45.79 21.80 19.91
CA ILE A 797 44.78 20.82 19.51
C ILE A 797 44.21 21.16 18.13
N ARG A 798 43.84 20.12 17.39
CA ARG A 798 43.11 20.26 16.14
C ARG A 798 41.72 20.88 16.40
N PRO A 799 41.37 22.03 15.80
CA PRO A 799 40.06 22.63 16.00
C PRO A 799 38.94 21.75 15.43
N SER A 800 37.94 21.44 16.25
CA SER A 800 36.72 20.75 15.79
C SER A 800 35.67 21.77 15.39
N PHE A 801 34.94 21.46 14.32
CA PHE A 801 33.80 22.23 13.85
C PHE A 801 32.52 21.40 14.01
N ASN A 802 31.37 22.06 14.11
CA ASN A 802 30.03 21.44 14.04
C ASN A 802 29.05 22.50 13.52
N ILE A 803 28.14 22.12 12.61
CA ILE A 803 27.07 23.00 12.10
C ILE A 803 25.73 22.44 12.58
N VAL A 804 25.03 23.19 13.43
CA VAL A 804 23.81 22.76 14.11
C VAL A 804 22.60 23.51 13.52
N PRO A 805 21.70 22.84 12.76
CA PRO A 805 20.43 23.42 12.34
C PRO A 805 19.59 23.81 13.56
N LEU A 806 19.04 25.02 13.55
CA LEU A 806 18.19 25.57 14.63
C LEU A 806 16.85 24.82 14.79
N THR A 807 16.44 24.09 13.77
CA THR A 807 15.28 23.18 13.79
C THR A 807 15.62 21.81 14.40
N SER A 808 16.89 21.50 14.66
CA SER A 808 17.35 20.20 15.19
C SER A 808 17.78 20.29 16.66
N ARG A 809 17.61 19.18 17.41
CA ARG A 809 18.05 19.05 18.82
C ARG A 809 17.59 20.21 19.73
N VAL A 810 16.32 20.57 19.63
CA VAL A 810 15.67 21.54 20.52
C VAL A 810 15.12 20.81 21.76
N LYS A 811 15.34 21.38 22.95
CA LYS A 811 14.76 20.89 24.21
C LYS A 811 13.94 22.00 24.88
N PRO A 812 12.59 21.88 24.94
CA PRO A 812 11.76 22.83 25.67
C PRO A 812 11.95 22.73 27.20
N ASP A 813 11.58 23.79 27.92
CA ASP A 813 11.50 23.75 29.37
C ASP A 813 10.29 22.93 29.87
N PRO A 814 10.30 22.41 31.11
CA PRO A 814 9.18 21.68 31.68
C PRO A 814 7.90 22.53 31.73
N PRO A 815 6.74 22.00 31.31
CA PRO A 815 5.48 22.74 31.34
C PRO A 815 5.02 22.97 32.79
N HIS A 816 4.38 24.11 33.05
CA HIS A 816 3.88 24.45 34.38
C HIS A 816 2.40 24.06 34.53
N ILE A 817 2.10 23.12 35.43
CA ILE A 817 0.71 22.76 35.76
C ILE A 817 0.05 23.96 36.43
N LYS A 818 -1.01 24.49 35.81
CA LYS A 818 -1.75 25.66 36.26
C LYS A 818 -2.86 25.28 37.23
N ASN A 819 -3.59 24.21 36.93
CA ASN A 819 -4.75 23.79 37.71
C ASN A 819 -5.00 22.28 37.59
N LEU A 820 -5.48 21.70 38.69
CA LEU A 820 -6.07 20.36 38.75
C LEU A 820 -7.45 20.51 39.38
N PHE A 821 -8.48 19.95 38.77
CA PHE A 821 -9.83 19.98 39.35
C PHE A 821 -10.70 18.81 38.87
N PHE A 822 -11.68 18.46 39.69
CA PHE A 822 -12.70 17.47 39.35
C PHE A 822 -13.96 18.18 38.82
N GLN A 823 -14.48 17.70 37.68
CA GLN A 823 -15.74 18.17 37.13
C GLN A 823 -16.49 17.02 36.45
N ASN A 824 -17.80 16.90 36.67
CA ASN A 824 -18.65 15.84 36.11
C ASN A 824 -18.14 14.40 36.32
N GLY A 825 -17.36 14.15 37.39
CA GLY A 825 -16.77 12.84 37.69
C GLY A 825 -15.45 12.53 36.98
N ALA A 826 -14.88 13.46 36.20
CA ALA A 826 -13.56 13.34 35.58
C ALA A 826 -12.55 14.32 36.19
N LEU A 827 -11.26 13.98 36.11
CA LEU A 827 -10.14 14.84 36.50
C LEU A 827 -9.63 15.61 35.29
N TYR A 828 -9.59 16.93 35.41
CA TYR A 828 -9.06 17.85 34.40
C TYR A 828 -7.70 18.39 34.85
N VAL A 829 -6.79 18.43 33.88
CA VAL A 829 -5.41 18.92 34.04
C VAL A 829 -5.22 20.08 33.07
N GLN A 830 -4.81 21.23 33.60
CA GLN A 830 -4.51 22.42 32.79
C GLN A 830 -3.06 22.87 33.02
N TRP A 831 -2.35 23.23 31.95
CA TRP A 831 -0.96 23.71 32.01
C TRP A 831 -0.69 24.81 30.99
N GLU A 832 0.39 25.55 31.20
CA GLU A 832 0.90 26.54 30.24
C GLU A 832 1.89 25.90 29.24
N ASN A 833 1.86 26.39 28.00
CA ASN A 833 2.90 26.10 27.02
C ASN A 833 4.27 26.66 27.47
N PRO A 834 5.39 25.95 27.21
CA PRO A 834 6.72 26.53 27.32
C PRO A 834 6.87 27.78 26.44
N GLN A 835 7.49 28.83 26.99
CA GLN A 835 7.68 30.10 26.29
C GLN A 835 8.48 29.94 24.98
N ASN A 836 8.26 30.85 24.03
CA ASN A 836 8.86 30.87 22.68
C ASN A 836 8.35 29.81 21.68
N PHE A 837 7.65 28.76 22.11
CA PHE A 837 7.07 27.75 21.23
C PHE A 837 5.64 28.10 20.79
N ILE A 838 5.23 27.60 19.62
CA ILE A 838 3.84 27.65 19.15
C ILE A 838 3.17 26.32 19.51
N SER A 839 1.97 26.35 20.08
CA SER A 839 1.22 25.16 20.54
C SER A 839 1.27 23.93 19.62
N PRO A 840 0.95 24.00 18.30
CA PRO A 840 0.93 22.82 17.42
C PRO A 840 2.33 22.28 17.07
N CYS A 841 3.41 22.86 17.57
CA CYS A 841 4.78 22.39 17.41
C CYS A 841 5.28 21.49 18.56
N LEU A 842 4.42 21.21 19.54
CA LEU A 842 4.75 20.46 20.76
C LEU A 842 3.92 19.18 20.87
N SER A 843 4.46 18.20 21.60
CA SER A 843 3.75 16.98 22.02
C SER A 843 4.00 16.74 23.51
N TYR A 844 2.96 16.38 24.24
CA TYR A 844 2.98 16.24 25.70
C TYR A 844 2.81 14.79 26.14
N GLU A 845 3.38 14.47 27.31
CA GLU A 845 3.15 13.22 28.03
C GLU A 845 2.77 13.57 29.47
N VAL A 846 1.63 13.05 29.91
CA VAL A 846 1.02 13.27 31.23
C VAL A 846 1.06 11.95 31.99
N GLU A 847 1.76 11.91 33.12
CA GLU A 847 1.73 10.77 34.04
C GLU A 847 0.80 11.08 35.22
N VAL A 848 -0.04 10.11 35.57
CA VAL A 848 -0.98 10.15 36.69
C VAL A 848 -0.73 8.95 37.59
N ASN A 849 -0.48 9.22 38.86
CA ASN A 849 -0.22 8.21 39.89
C ASN A 849 -1.35 8.24 40.95
N ASN A 850 -1.86 7.07 41.33
CA ASN A 850 -2.95 6.90 42.28
C ASN A 850 -2.43 6.31 43.61
N SER A 851 -2.72 6.94 44.73
CA SER A 851 -2.30 6.43 46.06
C SER A 851 -2.88 5.07 46.47
N GLN A 852 -3.92 4.54 45.80
CA GLN A 852 -4.59 3.28 46.18
C GLN A 852 -4.21 2.07 45.32
N ALA A 853 -3.53 2.29 44.19
CA ALA A 853 -3.05 1.22 43.31
C ALA A 853 -1.63 1.58 42.87
N GLU A 854 -0.68 0.64 42.94
CA GLU A 854 0.73 0.87 42.56
C GLU A 854 0.93 1.04 41.03
N THR A 855 -0.15 1.30 40.29
CA THR A 855 -0.22 1.50 38.85
C THR A 855 0.06 2.95 38.48
N HIS A 856 1.00 3.15 37.56
CA HIS A 856 1.36 4.45 37.00
C HIS A 856 0.80 4.56 35.58
N ASP A 857 -0.19 5.41 35.37
CA ASP A 857 -0.83 5.58 34.06
C ASP A 857 -0.18 6.76 33.30
N THR A 858 0.17 6.54 32.04
CA THR A 858 0.86 7.54 31.20
C THR A 858 0.06 7.79 29.92
N PHE A 859 -0.19 9.05 29.60
CA PHE A 859 -1.05 9.48 28.49
C PHE A 859 -0.30 10.44 27.55
N TYR A 860 -0.40 10.21 26.25
CA TYR A 860 0.13 11.12 25.21
C TYR A 860 -0.95 12.12 24.76
N VAL A 861 -0.57 13.39 24.65
CA VAL A 861 -1.45 14.50 24.31
C VAL A 861 -0.82 15.37 23.22
N GLU A 862 -1.48 15.45 22.07
CA GLU A 862 -1.05 16.23 20.89
C GLU A 862 -2.01 17.38 20.55
N GLU A 863 -3.22 17.38 21.11
CA GLU A 863 -4.28 18.38 20.88
C GLU A 863 -5.09 18.60 22.17
N ASP A 864 -5.73 19.77 22.29
CA ASP A 864 -6.66 20.11 23.38
C ASP A 864 -7.91 19.22 23.35
N LYS A 865 -8.22 18.55 24.47
CA LYS A 865 -9.33 17.57 24.55
C LYS A 865 -10.50 18.00 25.43
N CYS A 866 -10.50 19.22 25.94
CA CYS A 866 -11.58 19.78 26.76
C CYS A 866 -12.66 20.45 25.91
N GLN A 867 -13.63 19.67 25.42
CA GLN A 867 -14.82 20.21 24.74
C GLN A 867 -15.81 20.82 25.75
N ASN A 868 -16.35 22.01 25.43
CA ASN A 868 -17.44 22.71 26.14
C ASN A 868 -17.19 23.06 27.62
N LEU A 869 -16.38 24.09 27.87
CA LEU A 869 -16.43 24.88 29.11
C LEU A 869 -16.57 26.37 28.78
N GLU A 870 -17.59 27.03 29.34
CA GLU A 870 -17.91 28.46 29.13
C GLU A 870 -16.88 29.45 29.73
N PHE A 871 -15.67 28.97 30.06
CA PHE A 871 -14.59 29.76 30.63
C PHE A 871 -13.47 30.11 29.63
N GLN A 872 -13.78 30.13 28.33
CA GLN A 872 -12.92 30.73 27.29
C GLN A 872 -13.19 32.22 27.11
N ARG A 873 -12.84 33.02 28.13
CA ARG A 873 -12.40 34.40 27.96
C ARG A 873 -11.21 34.67 28.87
N ASN A 874 -10.10 35.06 28.25
CA ASN A 874 -8.82 35.45 28.86
C ASN A 874 -7.98 34.30 29.44
N MET A 875 -7.41 33.48 28.56
CA MET A 875 -6.03 32.96 28.68
C MET A 875 -5.60 32.37 27.33
N GLU A 876 -4.78 33.11 26.59
CA GLU A 876 -3.97 32.53 25.52
C GLU A 876 -2.89 31.63 26.18
N ASP A 877 -2.43 30.57 25.48
CA ASP A 877 -1.38 29.63 25.89
C ASP A 877 -1.65 28.61 27.03
N THR A 878 -2.92 28.30 27.37
CA THR A 878 -3.25 27.18 28.29
C THR A 878 -3.86 25.97 27.61
N ILE A 879 -3.23 24.79 27.75
CA ILE A 879 -3.72 23.50 27.26
C ILE A 879 -4.54 22.77 28.33
N CYS A 880 -5.53 21.99 27.90
CA CYS A 880 -6.44 21.24 28.78
C CYS A 880 -6.62 19.77 28.36
N PHE A 881 -6.42 18.86 29.32
CA PHE A 881 -6.60 17.41 29.14
C PHE A 881 -7.52 16.83 30.22
N MET A 882 -8.37 15.89 29.81
CA MET A 882 -9.25 15.10 30.68
C MET A 882 -8.66 13.70 30.87
N VAL A 883 -8.39 13.32 32.11
CA VAL A 883 -7.91 11.98 32.45
C VAL A 883 -9.12 11.02 32.50
N PRO A 884 -9.13 9.94 31.72
CA PRO A 884 -10.23 8.96 31.72
C PRO A 884 -10.15 8.00 32.91
N GLY A 885 -11.29 7.46 33.35
CA GLY A 885 -11.34 6.35 34.33
C GLY A 885 -11.07 6.71 35.79
N VAL A 886 -11.13 7.99 36.14
CA VAL A 886 -10.73 8.50 37.46
C VAL A 886 -11.84 8.37 38.51
N LEU A 887 -11.48 7.97 39.74
CA LEU A 887 -12.41 7.90 40.88
C LEU A 887 -12.46 9.24 41.66
N PRO A 888 -13.64 9.73 42.08
CA PRO A 888 -13.79 11.09 42.64
C PRO A 888 -13.29 11.30 44.08
N ASP A 889 -12.97 10.24 44.84
CA ASP A 889 -12.55 10.31 46.26
C ASP A 889 -11.10 9.84 46.52
N THR A 890 -10.32 9.64 45.46
CA THR A 890 -8.92 9.14 45.52
C THR A 890 -7.89 10.28 45.46
N PHE A 891 -6.72 10.09 46.07
CA PHE A 891 -5.60 11.02 45.99
C PHE A 891 -4.72 10.69 44.78
N TYR A 892 -4.62 11.65 43.86
CA TYR A 892 -3.80 11.57 42.65
C TYR A 892 -2.64 12.55 42.69
N THR A 893 -1.55 12.17 42.02
CA THR A 893 -0.40 13.02 41.74
C THR A 893 -0.16 13.01 40.24
N VAL A 894 -0.05 14.20 39.63
CA VAL A 894 0.11 14.38 38.18
C VAL A 894 1.43 15.09 37.89
N ARG A 895 2.17 14.63 36.88
CA ARG A 895 3.34 15.33 36.31
C ARG A 895 3.27 15.31 34.78
N ILE A 896 3.83 16.33 34.14
CA ILE A 896 3.78 16.50 32.68
C ILE A 896 5.18 16.75 32.15
N ARG A 897 5.52 16.19 30.98
CA ARG A 897 6.69 16.58 30.19
C ARG A 897 6.31 16.85 28.75
N VAL A 898 7.16 17.56 28.03
CA VAL A 898 6.91 18.02 26.66
C VAL A 898 8.13 17.77 25.78
N LYS A 899 7.90 17.61 24.48
CA LYS A 899 8.93 17.61 23.45
C LYS A 899 8.48 18.41 22.23
N THR A 900 9.42 18.76 21.37
CA THR A 900 9.12 19.24 20.00
C THR A 900 8.54 18.10 19.15
N ASN A 901 7.70 18.45 18.18
CA ASN A 901 7.17 17.51 17.20
C ASN A 901 7.73 17.80 15.78
N LYS A 902 7.53 16.83 14.87
CA LYS A 902 8.04 16.90 13.48
C LYS A 902 7.29 17.86 12.56
N LEU A 903 6.32 18.61 13.08
CA LEU A 903 5.55 19.57 12.31
C LEU A 903 6.31 20.89 12.15
N CYS A 904 7.21 21.21 13.09
CA CYS A 904 8.01 22.44 13.12
C CYS A 904 9.52 22.23 13.34
N TYR A 905 9.95 21.02 13.74
CA TYR A 905 11.34 20.71 14.11
C TYR A 905 11.79 19.38 13.47
N ASP A 906 13.10 19.23 13.22
CA ASP A 906 13.67 18.06 12.53
C ASP A 906 13.78 16.80 13.43
N ASP A 907 13.80 16.97 14.76
CA ASP A 907 13.94 15.88 15.72
C ASP A 907 12.94 16.01 16.88
N ASP A 908 12.44 14.84 17.34
CA ASP A 908 11.38 14.70 18.34
C ASP A 908 11.79 13.77 19.51
N LYS A 909 13.10 13.67 19.75
CA LYS A 909 13.68 12.75 20.76
C LYS A 909 13.96 13.40 22.12
N LEU A 910 14.11 14.73 22.16
CA LEU A 910 14.51 15.45 23.38
C LEU A 910 13.30 15.87 24.20
N TRP A 911 13.01 15.12 25.24
CA TRP A 911 12.03 15.48 26.26
C TRP A 911 12.57 16.56 27.21
N SER A 912 11.67 17.45 27.64
CA SER A 912 11.83 18.27 28.83
C SER A 912 12.07 17.39 30.06
N ASN A 913 12.56 17.98 31.15
CA ASN A 913 12.43 17.34 32.45
C ASN A 913 10.93 17.29 32.83
N TRP A 914 10.56 16.42 33.76
CA TRP A 914 9.20 16.40 34.31
C TRP A 914 8.87 17.71 35.04
N SER A 915 7.62 18.16 34.91
CA SER A 915 7.07 19.27 35.68
C SER A 915 7.16 19.00 37.19
N GLN A 916 7.03 20.06 37.99
CA GLN A 916 6.69 19.88 39.40
C GLN A 916 5.38 19.09 39.51
N ALA A 917 5.38 18.06 40.35
CA ALA A 917 4.22 17.21 40.54
C ALA A 917 3.14 17.96 41.35
N MET A 918 1.92 17.98 40.86
CA MET A 918 0.77 18.58 41.54
C MET A 918 -0.20 17.47 41.96
N SER A 919 -0.79 17.58 43.15
CA SER A 919 -1.67 16.54 43.70
C SER A 919 -3.06 17.07 44.06
N ILE A 920 -4.08 16.22 43.93
CA ILE A 920 -5.47 16.53 44.26
C ILE A 920 -6.17 15.32 44.88
N GLY A 921 -7.14 15.59 45.77
CA GLY A 921 -7.91 14.58 46.51
C GLY A 921 -7.61 14.58 48.00
N LYS A 922 -8.39 13.83 48.78
CA LYS A 922 -8.19 13.71 50.23
C LYS A 922 -7.14 12.65 50.52
N LYS A 923 -5.98 13.06 51.06
CA LYS A 923 -5.02 12.13 51.65
C LYS A 923 -5.67 11.44 52.85
N PRO A 924 -5.76 10.10 52.92
CA PRO A 924 -6.49 9.43 53.99
C PRO A 924 -5.83 9.72 55.35
N SER A 925 -6.61 10.24 56.30
CA SER A 925 -6.14 10.49 57.65
C SER A 925 -6.00 9.16 58.40
N SER A 926 -4.75 8.75 58.64
CA SER A 926 -4.38 7.46 59.27
C SER A 926 -5.10 7.18 60.62
N ILE A 927 -5.56 8.24 61.29
CA ILE A 927 -6.30 8.19 62.55
C ILE A 927 -7.63 7.42 62.42
N PHE A 928 -8.36 7.53 61.30
CA PHE A 928 -9.69 6.93 61.16
C PHE A 928 -9.65 5.40 60.94
N TYR A 929 -8.65 4.92 60.19
CA TYR A 929 -8.47 3.48 59.94
C TYR A 929 -8.03 2.73 61.21
N ILE A 930 -7.14 3.32 62.02
CA ILE A 930 -6.70 2.73 63.30
C ILE A 930 -7.89 2.62 64.28
N ALA A 931 -8.76 3.63 64.33
CA ALA A 931 -9.96 3.58 65.18
C ALA A 931 -10.94 2.48 64.73
N MET A 932 -11.22 2.36 63.43
CA MET A 932 -12.14 1.35 62.90
C MET A 932 -11.60 -0.09 63.07
N LEU A 933 -10.29 -0.30 62.89
CA LEU A 933 -9.63 -1.60 63.11
C LEU A 933 -9.70 -2.09 64.57
N LEU A 934 -9.80 -1.18 65.55
CA LEU A 934 -9.96 -1.54 66.96
C LEU A 934 -11.44 -1.72 67.37
N ILE A 935 -12.36 -0.96 66.77
CA ILE A 935 -13.78 -0.97 67.15
C ILE A 935 -14.54 -2.14 66.50
N ILE A 936 -14.28 -2.45 65.24
CA ILE A 936 -15.01 -3.50 64.50
C ILE A 936 -14.85 -4.89 65.15
N PRO A 937 -13.65 -5.37 65.56
CA PRO A 937 -13.51 -6.65 66.24
C PRO A 937 -14.28 -6.74 67.56
N VAL A 938 -14.37 -5.63 68.31
CA VAL A 938 -15.11 -5.56 69.58
C VAL A 938 -16.62 -5.65 69.36
N ILE A 939 -17.14 -4.96 68.34
CA ILE A 939 -18.57 -5.03 67.97
C ILE A 939 -18.91 -6.44 67.45
N VAL A 940 -18.06 -7.03 66.61
CA VAL A 940 -18.27 -8.39 66.08
C VAL A 940 -18.21 -9.44 67.21
N ALA A 941 -17.26 -9.33 68.15
CA ALA A 941 -17.21 -10.19 69.32
C ALA A 941 -18.47 -10.05 70.20
N GLY A 942 -18.93 -8.82 70.43
CA GLY A 942 -20.18 -8.55 71.16
C GLY A 942 -21.41 -9.15 70.47
N ALA A 943 -21.53 -8.99 69.15
CA ALA A 943 -22.61 -9.58 68.35
C ALA A 943 -22.58 -11.12 68.37
N ILE A 944 -21.41 -11.74 68.28
CA ILE A 944 -21.24 -13.20 68.39
C ILE A 944 -21.63 -13.70 69.78
N ILE A 945 -21.25 -13.01 70.86
CA ILE A 945 -21.64 -13.36 72.23
C ILE A 945 -23.16 -13.26 72.41
N ILE A 946 -23.80 -12.19 71.91
CA ILE A 946 -25.25 -12.03 71.95
C ILE A 946 -25.95 -13.13 71.14
N LEU A 947 -25.45 -13.46 69.95
CA LEU A 947 -25.98 -14.52 69.10
C LEU A 947 -25.84 -15.91 69.76
N LEU A 948 -24.70 -16.20 70.40
CA LEU A 948 -24.49 -17.44 71.16
C LEU A 948 -25.41 -17.53 72.38
N LEU A 949 -25.66 -16.43 73.10
CA LEU A 949 -26.62 -16.39 74.20
C LEU A 949 -28.07 -16.59 73.71
N TYR A 950 -28.41 -16.00 72.56
CA TYR A 950 -29.72 -16.17 71.92
C TYR A 950 -29.95 -17.61 71.45
N LEU A 951 -28.98 -18.21 70.76
CA LEU A 951 -29.00 -19.62 70.33
C LEU A 951 -29.05 -20.57 71.54
N LYS A 952 -28.33 -20.27 72.63
CA LYS A 952 -28.38 -21.06 73.88
C LYS A 952 -29.75 -20.97 74.57
N ARG A 953 -30.46 -19.84 74.46
CA ARG A 953 -31.86 -19.71 74.90
C ARG A 953 -32.83 -20.49 74.01
N LEU A 954 -32.72 -20.39 72.68
CA LEU A 954 -33.58 -21.16 71.77
C LEU A 954 -33.44 -22.68 71.97
N LYS A 955 -32.21 -23.17 72.18
CA LYS A 955 -31.94 -24.60 72.38
C LYS A 955 -32.59 -25.18 73.65
N ILE A 956 -32.88 -24.35 74.65
CA ILE A 956 -33.58 -24.74 75.90
C ILE A 956 -35.11 -24.68 75.75
N ILE A 957 -35.62 -23.90 74.80
CA ILE A 957 -37.07 -23.69 74.59
C ILE A 957 -37.66 -24.70 73.58
N ILE A 958 -36.89 -25.14 72.58
CA ILE A 958 -37.40 -25.97 71.47
C ILE A 958 -37.29 -27.49 71.77
N PHE A 959 -36.40 -27.92 72.67
CA PHE A 959 -36.21 -29.33 73.03
C PHE A 959 -36.25 -29.55 74.55
N PRO A 960 -37.43 -29.87 75.14
CA PRO A 960 -37.47 -30.50 76.45
C PRO A 960 -36.84 -31.91 76.37
N PRO A 961 -36.25 -32.42 77.46
CA PRO A 961 -35.57 -33.72 77.45
C PRO A 961 -36.58 -34.87 77.35
N ILE A 962 -36.62 -35.52 76.18
CA ILE A 962 -37.21 -36.86 76.04
C ILE A 962 -36.21 -37.88 76.60
N PRO A 963 -36.62 -38.85 77.45
CA PRO A 963 -35.71 -39.81 78.05
C PRO A 963 -35.05 -40.73 77.01
N ASP A 964 -33.85 -41.20 77.35
CA ASP A 964 -32.98 -42.02 76.50
C ASP A 964 -33.65 -43.36 76.07
N PRO A 965 -33.91 -43.57 74.76
CA PRO A 965 -34.52 -44.81 74.27
C PRO A 965 -33.59 -46.03 74.43
N GLY A 966 -32.28 -45.83 74.63
CA GLY A 966 -31.32 -46.90 74.89
C GLY A 966 -31.60 -47.69 76.19
N LYS A 967 -32.34 -47.10 77.14
CA LYS A 967 -32.81 -47.80 78.35
C LYS A 967 -34.13 -48.56 78.18
N ILE A 968 -34.91 -48.28 77.14
CA ILE A 968 -36.21 -48.95 76.90
C ILE A 968 -36.05 -50.14 75.95
N PHE A 969 -35.20 -50.04 74.92
CA PHE A 969 -35.04 -51.13 73.95
C PHE A 969 -34.11 -52.26 74.42
N LYS A 970 -33.19 -51.99 75.36
CA LYS A 970 -32.33 -53.04 75.95
C LYS A 970 -33.09 -53.98 76.90
N GLU A 971 -34.32 -53.65 77.25
CA GLU A 971 -35.19 -54.47 78.12
C GLU A 971 -36.20 -55.31 77.31
N MET A 972 -36.21 -55.21 75.96
CA MET A 972 -37.30 -55.76 75.14
C MET A 972 -36.90 -56.76 74.05
N PHE A 973 -35.77 -56.62 73.35
CA PHE A 973 -35.40 -57.54 72.24
C PHE A 973 -33.92 -57.95 72.18
N GLY A 974 -33.61 -58.95 73.00
CA GLY A 974 -32.39 -59.74 73.06
C GLY A 974 -32.36 -60.42 74.44
N ASP A 975 -32.47 -61.74 74.58
CA ASP A 975 -32.13 -62.82 73.64
C ASP A 975 -33.24 -63.29 72.67
N GLN A 976 -32.91 -63.41 71.38
CA GLN A 976 -33.01 -64.64 70.57
C GLN A 976 -32.62 -64.34 69.11
N ASN A 977 -31.76 -65.22 68.55
CA ASN A 977 -31.76 -65.84 67.21
C ASN A 977 -32.30 -65.03 65.97
N ASP A 978 -31.77 -65.17 64.77
CA ASP A 978 -30.73 -66.07 64.24
C ASP A 978 -30.14 -65.53 62.92
N ASP A 979 -29.15 -66.24 62.40
CA ASP A 979 -28.59 -66.12 61.05
C ASP A 979 -29.60 -65.78 59.92
N THR A 980 -29.21 -64.86 59.02
CA THR A 980 -29.14 -65.07 57.54
C THR A 980 -28.66 -63.78 56.84
N LEU A 981 -27.43 -63.75 56.34
CA LEU A 981 -27.06 -64.05 54.94
C LEU A 981 -27.77 -63.13 53.89
N HIS A 982 -27.16 -62.03 53.42
CA HIS A 982 -26.02 -61.99 52.47
C HIS A 982 -26.40 -62.16 50.98
N TRP A 983 -26.83 -61.09 50.30
CA TRP A 983 -26.53 -60.79 48.87
C TRP A 983 -27.10 -59.42 48.45
N LYS A 984 -26.71 -58.70 47.38
CA LYS A 984 -25.54 -58.52 46.49
C LYS A 984 -26.10 -57.84 45.21
N LYS A 985 -25.32 -57.01 44.49
CA LYS A 985 -25.56 -56.54 43.08
C LYS A 985 -26.75 -55.56 42.87
N TYR A 986 -26.81 -54.69 41.85
CA TYR A 986 -25.90 -54.25 40.75
C TYR A 986 -26.06 -52.69 40.60
N ASP A 987 -25.32 -51.88 39.81
CA ASP A 987 -23.92 -51.78 39.31
C ASP A 987 -23.85 -50.66 38.21
N ILE A 988 -22.67 -50.44 37.58
CA ILE A 988 -22.44 -49.93 36.20
C ILE A 988 -22.39 -48.39 35.88
N TYR A 989 -21.32 -48.07 35.11
CA TYR A 989 -20.99 -46.92 34.24
C TYR A 989 -20.31 -45.64 34.74
N GLU A 990 -18.98 -45.70 34.73
CA GLU A 990 -18.01 -44.63 34.45
C GLU A 990 -17.60 -44.68 32.94
N LYS A 991 -17.33 -43.53 32.29
CA LYS A 991 -16.46 -43.35 31.08
C LYS A 991 -16.24 -41.84 30.81
N GLN A 992 -15.03 -41.28 30.89
CA GLN A 992 -13.82 -41.39 30.03
C GLN A 992 -13.78 -40.40 28.84
N SER A 993 -12.81 -39.48 28.87
CA SER A 993 -11.79 -39.30 27.80
C SER A 993 -10.66 -38.36 28.22
N LYS A 994 -9.40 -38.84 28.17
CA LYS A 994 -8.17 -38.03 28.02
C LYS A 994 -8.07 -37.55 26.54
N GLU A 995 -7.09 -36.76 26.06
CA GLU A 995 -5.62 -36.87 26.20
C GLU A 995 -4.90 -35.68 25.51
N GLU A 996 -3.62 -35.45 25.84
CA GLU A 996 -2.57 -34.78 25.01
C GLU A 996 -2.75 -33.28 24.60
N THR A 997 -1.74 -32.40 24.45
CA THR A 997 -0.26 -32.51 24.30
C THR A 997 0.51 -31.33 24.95
N ASP A 998 1.72 -31.62 25.46
CA ASP A 998 3.06 -30.99 25.21
C ASP A 998 3.19 -29.65 24.41
N SER A 999 4.22 -28.80 24.55
CA SER A 999 5.59 -28.83 25.15
C SER A 999 6.10 -27.37 25.37
N VAL A 1000 7.16 -26.98 26.10
CA VAL A 1000 8.65 -27.14 25.89
C VAL A 1000 9.34 -26.51 27.15
N VAL A 1001 10.05 -27.27 28.02
CA VAL A 1001 11.54 -27.35 28.19
C VAL A 1001 12.21 -26.03 28.65
N LEU A 1002 13.20 -25.95 29.56
CA LEU A 1002 14.07 -26.89 30.30
C LEU A 1002 13.76 -26.82 31.85
N ILE A 1003 14.48 -27.36 32.85
CA ILE A 1003 15.67 -28.25 32.95
C ILE A 1003 15.64 -29.11 34.25
N GLU A 1004 16.62 -30.01 34.38
CA GLU A 1004 17.18 -30.74 35.53
C GLU A 1004 17.33 -30.02 36.90
N ASN A 1005 17.53 -30.66 38.06
CA ASN A 1005 17.75 -32.06 38.42
C ASN A 1005 17.37 -32.27 39.91
N LEU A 1006 16.89 -33.47 40.28
CA LEU A 1006 17.54 -34.30 41.32
C LEU A 1006 16.83 -35.67 41.41
N LYS A 1007 17.52 -36.70 40.94
CA LYS A 1007 17.05 -38.10 40.89
C LYS A 1007 17.68 -38.88 42.04
N LYS A 1008 16.90 -39.79 42.66
CA LYS A 1008 17.23 -40.89 43.62
C LYS A 1008 16.49 -40.75 44.98
N ALA A 1009 15.91 -41.80 45.54
CA ALA A 1009 15.67 -43.15 45.00
C ALA A 1009 14.59 -43.92 45.79
N SER A 1010 13.85 -44.78 45.06
CA SER A 1010 13.33 -46.12 45.46
C SER A 1010 12.70 -46.28 46.85
N GLN A 1011 11.43 -46.73 46.95
CA GLN A 1011 10.90 -47.94 46.30
C GLN A 1011 9.52 -47.75 45.67
#